data_AF-A0A260YVT5-F1
#
_entry.id   AF-A0A260YVT5-F1
#
_cell.length_a   1.000
_cell.length_b   1.000
_cell.length_c   1.000
_cell.angle_alpha   90.00
_cell.angle_beta   90.00
_cell.angle_gamma   90.00
#
_symmetry.space_group_name_H-M   'P 1'
#
loop_
_entity.id
_entity.type
_entity.pdbx_description
1 polymer ?
#
loop_
_entity_poly.entity_id
_entity_poly.type
_entity_poly.pdbx_seq_one_letter_code
_entity_poly.pdbx_strand_id
1 'polypeptide(L)'
;MEEQNDVVMEGDDEESSPSSANVILIQKQIVEEEMKLEQLLQKQPLATPRIIQKIVMLTLHNNLDMELCQKSVRTLAEFWKNASIYKKRRMTQQIARRNLTTKAMFIRELRALEVKSYPLDVLLSKASRNGLVRDGTMKFQKPNSDYHTAMVIGNNIYGRLGVSETTHDVEDWTPVNLPDTIKSIHIGINHTIFILKNGDLYGCGKMSNFMEGMAGSTECSLRPIKLRFYTPDRGIRVDIVVENDYTEIFDTKLLTSIIIGNPPILEFKEGEIRGCGPNWNEEKHKIVCLIDGFRLDIQQLKGGCLAITDTKMFANVDKTIYSGKLIMVPRERAAVEDNINDEDEDYVDEEDMRIVENETILLALLEEIVSPYSFDDFEVSVDGEAFIGWSIPPKPSRLKPEPVYPLAKQFPYESYEAFDFLELSNPKQVVNFDGYYLLNSFKKICRSVDIKELSVMYAKCGIPKTTSFVRGLLALIHFLRPDEATGLPEVLVKNVKPDNSLDGEAVKREMMKSMNEGSKIPVLVVKADLSIIEKKKRKEQMEKKSRDYLLTLMKTVECLLEKFNTLPLEYRMNRLENNFGSYINKILRSLNDPPFFDSDAGKRFIRPPLKFTRSPCKDALWKRLKNGDITGKEERLKLVRVEAVAFLGCCRLSQGILSGDPTIGYHHVYWVHTTRFHIECIAPSLLTQIDEENGVINLNTVCHNDTSPDRFQKLLDSFFHIQHGGLYLNGSDRTIDVNQVTESLPPNETYTIKTSDGVNMKVPKVLFELFSEFDAARRRHENGSEKSDTFELKDYSSTTLSMFLNCLVDIRMCYKESMESKMEIYKLAEFTLATLLRDELLYIIVLTAEEKDYEHLKFLTFERRDEMISLIAEHRPDIVFFWKNLPVDQNPLGFINAIINKISSTRYQKIENEDDDVQIIEPVTAKEEIICPDYLRHHLCNIQQDEDVMVEFMKTIFSWNEGTSNPRKRVSENRYVFVPIVL
;
A
#
# COMPACT_ATOMS: atom_id res chain seq x y z
N MET A 1 -21.91 62.44 -4.29
CA MET A 1 -23.00 61.53 -4.69
C MET A 1 -22.48 60.87 -5.96
N GLU A 2 -21.71 59.78 -5.78
CA GLU A 2 -22.19 58.38 -5.85
C GLU A 2 -22.54 58.03 -7.31
N GLU A 3 -22.15 56.93 -7.93
CA GLU A 3 -21.35 55.73 -7.60
C GLU A 3 -21.23 54.94 -8.92
N GLN A 4 -20.15 54.14 -9.08
CA GLN A 4 -20.07 52.78 -9.67
C GLN A 4 -20.75 52.45 -11.03
N ASN A 5 -20.31 51.53 -11.89
CA ASN A 5 -19.14 50.69 -12.16
C ASN A 5 -19.53 49.96 -13.46
N ASP A 6 -18.60 49.67 -14.36
CA ASP A 6 -18.33 48.27 -14.72
C ASP A 6 -17.11 48.12 -15.64
N VAL A 7 -16.34 47.11 -15.27
CA VAL A 7 -14.97 46.80 -15.63
C VAL A 7 -14.97 45.74 -16.73
N VAL A 8 -14.21 45.99 -17.79
CA VAL A 8 -13.68 44.96 -18.70
C VAL A 8 -12.18 44.99 -18.51
N MET A 9 -11.60 43.89 -18.02
CA MET A 9 -10.15 43.67 -18.04
C MET A 9 -9.90 42.18 -18.32
N GLU A 10 -9.75 41.87 -19.61
CA GLU A 10 -8.82 40.82 -20.05
C GLU A 10 -7.41 41.38 -19.82
N GLY A 11 -6.59 40.65 -19.06
CA GLY A 11 -5.19 40.98 -18.83
C GLY A 11 -4.36 39.75 -19.15
N ASP A 12 -3.78 39.75 -20.34
CA ASP A 12 -2.63 38.94 -20.71
C ASP A 12 -1.44 39.42 -19.88
N ASP A 13 -0.93 38.59 -18.97
CA ASP A 13 0.37 38.81 -18.32
C ASP A 13 1.46 38.11 -19.16
N GLU A 14 2.03 38.83 -20.12
CA GLU A 14 3.29 38.50 -20.77
C GLU A 14 4.44 38.55 -19.75
N GLU A 15 5.13 37.41 -19.56
CA GLU A 15 6.40 37.31 -18.84
C GLU A 15 7.48 38.18 -19.52
N SER A 16 7.65 39.42 -19.05
CA SER A 16 8.77 40.26 -19.49
C SER A 16 10.08 39.77 -18.89
N SER A 17 10.97 39.22 -19.71
CA SER A 17 12.36 38.91 -19.35
C SER A 17 13.07 40.17 -18.80
N PRO A 18 13.79 40.10 -17.66
CA PRO A 18 14.43 41.27 -17.07
C PRO A 18 15.56 41.82 -17.94
N SER A 19 15.70 43.15 -18.01
CA SER A 19 16.82 43.79 -18.70
C SER A 19 18.17 43.37 -18.11
N SER A 20 19.20 43.21 -18.95
CA SER A 20 20.54 42.74 -18.54
C SER A 20 21.16 43.55 -17.39
N ALA A 21 20.84 44.85 -17.30
CA ALA A 21 21.26 45.72 -16.21
C ALA A 21 20.63 45.34 -14.85
N ASN A 22 19.38 44.86 -14.86
CA ASN A 22 18.67 44.45 -13.65
C ASN A 22 19.21 43.12 -13.10
N VAL A 23 19.56 42.18 -13.99
CA VAL A 23 20.23 40.91 -13.62
C VAL A 23 21.55 41.17 -12.90
N ILE A 24 22.38 42.08 -13.41
CA ILE A 24 23.67 42.46 -12.79
C ILE A 24 23.45 43.09 -11.40
N LEU A 25 22.41 43.91 -11.23
CA LEU A 25 22.10 44.53 -9.94
C LEU A 25 21.69 43.47 -8.90
N ILE A 26 20.85 42.51 -9.28
CA ILE A 26 20.41 41.43 -8.39
C ILE A 26 21.56 40.50 -8.02
N GLN A 27 22.45 40.19 -8.97
CA GLN A 27 23.68 39.44 -8.67
C GLN A 27 24.55 40.15 -7.62
N LYS A 28 24.71 41.47 -7.72
CA LYS A 28 25.42 42.25 -6.68
C LYS A 28 24.75 42.16 -5.32
N GLN A 29 23.41 42.24 -5.28
CA GLN A 29 22.67 42.07 -4.02
C GLN A 29 22.87 40.68 -3.41
N ILE A 30 22.91 39.62 -4.22
CA ILE A 30 23.19 38.26 -3.77
C ILE A 30 24.59 38.19 -3.14
N VAL A 31 25.60 38.78 -3.79
CA VAL A 31 26.98 38.84 -3.27
C VAL A 31 27.04 39.60 -1.94
N GLU A 32 26.32 40.70 -1.78
CA GLU A 32 26.25 41.43 -0.52
C GLU A 32 25.60 40.61 0.61
N GLU A 33 24.54 39.87 0.32
CA GLU A 33 23.90 38.96 1.28
C GLU A 33 24.80 37.76 1.61
N GLU A 34 25.58 37.28 0.66
CA GLU A 34 26.59 36.23 0.86
C GLU A 34 27.70 36.70 1.81
N MET A 35 28.21 37.92 1.66
CA MET A 35 29.17 38.49 2.61
C MET A 35 28.59 38.61 4.03
N LYS A 36 27.29 38.96 4.15
CA LYS A 36 26.60 38.99 5.46
C LYS A 36 26.46 37.59 6.05
N LEU A 37 26.19 36.59 5.21
CA LEU A 37 26.11 35.19 5.63
C LEU A 37 27.43 34.75 6.28
N GLU A 38 28.57 34.97 5.61
CA GLU A 38 29.90 34.59 6.13
C GLU A 38 30.21 35.25 7.48
N GLN A 39 29.89 36.54 7.63
CA GLN A 39 30.07 37.27 8.89
C GLN A 39 29.17 36.72 10.01
N LEU A 40 27.92 36.38 9.70
CA LEU A 40 26.97 35.86 10.67
C LEU A 40 27.28 34.42 11.07
N LEU A 41 27.83 33.60 10.19
CA LEU A 41 28.28 32.24 10.53
C LEU A 41 29.35 32.24 11.62
N GLN A 42 30.15 33.31 11.74
CA GLN A 42 31.15 33.43 12.80
C GLN A 42 30.59 33.96 14.12
N LYS A 43 29.56 34.82 14.07
CA LYS A 43 29.09 35.57 15.26
C LYS A 43 27.73 35.13 15.78
N GLN A 44 26.79 34.84 14.88
CA GLN A 44 25.40 34.49 15.19
C GLN A 44 24.85 33.46 14.18
N PRO A 45 25.34 32.21 14.21
CA PRO A 45 25.00 31.19 13.22
C PRO A 45 23.49 30.96 13.07
N LEU A 46 22.71 31.05 14.15
CA LEU A 46 21.26 30.83 14.13
C LEU A 46 20.46 31.87 13.32
N ALA A 47 21.03 33.02 12.99
CA ALA A 47 20.38 34.04 12.16
C ALA A 47 20.51 33.75 10.64
N THR A 48 21.51 32.95 10.26
CA THR A 48 21.89 32.71 8.87
C THR A 48 20.82 32.06 7.98
N PRO A 49 19.91 31.19 8.47
CA PRO A 49 18.88 30.59 7.59
C PRO A 49 17.94 31.63 6.96
N ARG A 50 17.72 32.79 7.60
CA ARG A 50 16.89 33.87 7.03
C ARG A 50 17.56 34.51 5.81
N ILE A 51 18.88 34.66 5.85
CA ILE A 51 19.68 35.20 4.74
C ILE A 51 19.66 34.22 3.57
N ILE A 52 19.85 32.93 3.84
CA ILE A 52 19.75 31.89 2.80
C ILE A 52 18.39 31.91 2.12
N GLN A 53 17.29 31.98 2.89
CA GLN A 53 15.95 32.08 2.29
C GLN A 53 15.84 33.32 1.40
N LYS A 54 16.38 34.46 1.82
CA LYS A 54 16.37 35.69 1.02
C LYS A 54 17.13 35.51 -0.30
N ILE A 55 18.32 34.91 -0.27
CA ILE A 55 19.11 34.60 -1.47
C ILE A 55 18.35 33.66 -2.40
N VAL A 56 17.83 32.52 -1.88
CA VAL A 56 17.07 31.55 -2.67
C VAL A 56 15.84 32.19 -3.33
N MET A 57 15.12 33.05 -2.61
CA MET A 57 13.97 33.75 -3.17
C MET A 57 14.36 34.83 -4.19
N LEU A 58 15.48 35.54 -4.00
CA LEU A 58 15.98 36.49 -5.00
C LEU A 58 16.34 35.76 -6.29
N THR A 59 16.99 34.59 -6.22
CA THR A 59 17.30 33.75 -7.37
C THR A 59 16.02 33.24 -8.04
N LEU A 60 15.08 32.70 -7.27
CA LEU A 60 13.84 32.13 -7.79
C LEU A 60 12.94 33.17 -8.48
N HIS A 61 12.66 34.31 -7.83
CA HIS A 61 11.75 35.33 -8.39
C HIS A 61 12.29 35.99 -9.65
N ASN A 62 13.61 35.97 -9.86
CA ASN A 62 14.26 36.57 -11.03
C ASN A 62 14.70 35.52 -12.06
N ASN A 63 14.27 34.26 -11.91
CA ASN A 63 14.59 33.16 -12.81
C ASN A 63 16.09 33.03 -13.10
N LEU A 64 16.92 33.24 -12.07
CA LEU A 64 18.37 33.19 -12.19
C LEU A 64 18.89 31.76 -12.02
N ASP A 65 20.13 31.54 -12.44
CA ASP A 65 20.79 30.24 -12.29
C ASP A 65 20.84 29.80 -10.81
N MET A 66 20.53 28.53 -10.59
CA MET A 66 20.58 27.89 -9.28
C MET A 66 21.99 27.96 -8.68
N GLU A 67 23.04 27.96 -9.49
CA GLU A 67 24.43 28.05 -9.03
C GLU A 67 24.67 29.27 -8.13
N LEU A 68 23.98 30.39 -8.39
CA LEU A 68 24.13 31.63 -7.62
C LEU A 68 23.71 31.49 -6.15
N CYS A 69 22.63 30.75 -5.88
CA CYS A 69 22.23 30.49 -4.49
C CYS A 69 22.89 29.25 -3.92
N GLN A 70 23.30 28.31 -4.78
CA GLN A 70 23.92 27.05 -4.40
C GLN A 70 25.17 27.27 -3.55
N LYS A 71 26.05 28.19 -3.95
CA LYS A 71 27.26 28.53 -3.19
C LYS A 71 26.93 28.90 -1.74
N SER A 72 25.99 29.82 -1.53
CA SER A 72 25.59 30.27 -0.19
C SER A 72 24.92 29.15 0.63
N VAL A 73 24.06 28.34 0.01
CA VAL A 73 23.42 27.19 0.67
C VAL A 73 24.48 26.17 1.08
N ARG A 74 25.46 25.90 0.21
CA ARG A 74 26.58 25.00 0.45
C ARG A 74 27.45 25.48 1.61
N THR A 75 27.76 26.77 1.68
CA THR A 75 28.51 27.35 2.82
C THR A 75 27.79 27.10 4.15
N LEU A 76 26.46 27.27 4.19
CA LEU A 76 25.68 26.93 5.40
C LEU A 76 25.71 25.43 5.69
N ALA A 77 25.60 24.58 4.65
CA ALA A 77 25.63 23.12 4.80
C ALA A 77 26.99 22.60 5.28
N GLU A 78 28.10 23.19 4.81
CA GLU A 78 29.46 22.89 5.28
C GLU A 78 29.66 23.29 6.75
N PHE A 79 29.17 24.47 7.13
CA PHE A 79 29.16 24.87 8.54
C PHE A 79 28.32 23.91 9.39
N TRP A 80 27.12 23.54 8.92
CA TRP A 80 26.24 22.58 9.58
C TRP A 80 26.89 21.21 9.74
N LYS A 81 27.55 20.68 8.70
CA LYS A 81 28.24 19.38 8.72
C LYS A 81 29.27 19.29 9.85
N ASN A 82 30.01 20.37 10.08
CA ASN A 82 31.11 20.46 11.06
C ASN A 82 30.66 20.92 12.46
N ALA A 83 29.40 21.33 12.63
CA ALA A 83 28.86 21.77 13.90
C ALA A 83 28.62 20.59 14.88
N SER A 84 28.53 20.89 16.16
CA SER A 84 28.17 19.92 17.20
C SER A 84 26.76 19.36 16.99
N ILE A 85 26.47 18.19 17.58
CA ILE A 85 25.15 17.54 17.51
C ILE A 85 24.05 18.52 17.97
N TYR A 86 24.28 19.25 19.07
CA TYR A 86 23.29 20.21 19.56
C TYR A 86 23.13 21.44 18.65
N LYS A 87 24.23 21.98 18.10
CA LYS A 87 24.17 23.11 17.17
C LYS A 87 23.47 22.72 15.86
N LYS A 88 23.78 21.55 15.31
CA LYS A 88 23.11 20.98 14.13
C LYS A 88 21.60 21.01 14.30
N ARG A 89 21.11 20.47 15.43
CA ARG A 89 19.68 20.49 15.80
C ARG A 89 19.10 21.90 15.81
N ARG A 90 19.75 22.85 16.49
CA ARG A 90 19.23 24.23 16.62
C ARG A 90 19.18 24.95 15.27
N MET A 91 20.18 24.73 14.42
CA MET A 91 20.14 25.25 13.05
C MET A 91 19.03 24.60 12.22
N THR A 92 18.87 23.28 12.30
CA THR A 92 17.77 22.57 11.61
C THR A 92 16.42 23.15 12.00
N GLN A 93 16.17 23.45 13.28
CA GLN A 93 14.92 24.10 13.72
C GLN A 93 14.70 25.49 13.09
N GLN A 94 15.77 26.26 12.85
CA GLN A 94 15.67 27.55 12.18
C GLN A 94 15.42 27.41 10.67
N ILE A 95 16.02 26.39 10.04
CA ILE A 95 15.82 26.03 8.62
C ILE A 95 14.40 25.49 8.40
N ALA A 96 13.87 24.70 9.34
CA ALA A 96 12.51 24.17 9.34
C ALA A 96 11.43 25.28 9.31
N ARG A 97 11.77 26.51 9.72
CA ARG A 97 10.89 27.69 9.66
C ARG A 97 10.94 28.43 8.32
N ARG A 98 11.81 28.03 7.39
CA ARG A 98 11.94 28.64 6.06
C ARG A 98 10.91 28.06 5.10
N ASN A 99 10.83 28.62 3.89
CA ASN A 99 9.97 28.06 2.84
C ASN A 99 10.49 26.69 2.35
N LEU A 100 9.63 25.94 1.66
CA LEU A 100 9.89 24.55 1.27
C LEU A 100 10.98 24.42 0.20
N THR A 101 11.10 25.41 -0.69
CA THR A 101 12.17 25.48 -1.71
C THR A 101 13.55 25.64 -1.07
N THR A 102 13.70 26.54 -0.08
CA THR A 102 14.95 26.70 0.67
C THR A 102 15.31 25.42 1.44
N LYS A 103 14.32 24.74 2.03
CA LYS A 103 14.55 23.45 2.70
C LYS A 103 15.06 22.39 1.73
N ALA A 104 14.44 22.28 0.55
CA ALA A 104 14.85 21.33 -0.48
C ALA A 104 16.27 21.61 -1.00
N MET A 105 16.62 22.88 -1.23
CA MET A 105 17.98 23.27 -1.61
C MET A 105 19.01 22.88 -0.55
N PHE A 106 18.70 23.11 0.73
CA PHE A 106 19.58 22.73 1.83
C PHE A 106 19.80 21.21 1.90
N ILE A 107 18.73 20.42 1.74
CA ILE A 107 18.79 18.95 1.70
C ILE A 107 19.68 18.47 0.53
N ARG A 108 19.51 19.05 -0.66
CA ARG A 108 20.32 18.71 -1.84
C ARG A 108 21.81 18.99 -1.60
N GLU A 109 22.16 20.12 -0.98
CA GLU A 109 23.55 20.42 -0.65
C GLU A 109 24.13 19.51 0.44
N LEU A 110 23.34 19.13 1.46
CA LEU A 110 23.78 18.12 2.43
C LEU A 110 24.12 16.79 1.76
N ARG A 111 23.32 16.36 0.78
CA ARG A 111 23.58 15.15 -0.01
C ARG A 111 24.81 15.30 -0.90
N ALA A 112 24.99 16.45 -1.55
CA ALA A 112 26.18 16.74 -2.34
C ALA A 112 27.48 16.75 -1.50
N LEU A 113 27.37 17.05 -0.20
CA LEU A 113 28.47 16.96 0.77
C LEU A 113 28.62 15.58 1.41
N GLU A 114 27.91 14.57 0.90
CA GLU A 114 27.89 13.18 1.37
C GLU A 114 27.51 13.04 2.86
N VAL A 115 26.67 13.95 3.36
CA VAL A 115 26.14 13.86 4.72
C VAL A 115 25.10 12.73 4.75
N LYS A 116 25.44 11.63 5.43
CA LYS A 116 24.61 10.41 5.50
C LYS A 116 23.45 10.49 6.48
N SER A 117 23.54 11.39 7.47
CA SER A 117 22.56 11.47 8.56
C SER A 117 22.23 12.92 8.92
N TYR A 118 20.93 13.23 8.95
CA TYR A 118 20.38 14.52 9.36
C TYR A 118 18.86 14.41 9.57
N PRO A 119 18.27 15.24 10.43
CA PRO A 119 16.84 15.21 10.77
C PRO A 119 15.96 15.71 9.62
N LEU A 120 15.72 14.87 8.61
CA LEU A 120 14.90 15.18 7.44
C LEU A 120 13.45 15.46 7.85
N ASP A 121 12.94 14.72 8.83
CA ASP A 121 11.59 14.89 9.37
C ASP A 121 11.37 16.30 9.94
N VAL A 122 12.36 16.83 10.66
CA VAL A 122 12.33 18.19 11.21
C VAL A 122 12.41 19.22 10.09
N LEU A 123 13.26 19.00 9.08
CA LEU A 123 13.42 19.93 7.97
C LEU A 123 12.12 20.10 7.19
N LEU A 124 11.41 19.00 6.89
CA LEU A 124 10.26 19.04 5.99
C LEU A 124 8.92 19.30 6.72
N SER A 125 8.75 18.88 7.97
CA SER A 125 7.46 19.05 8.68
C SER A 125 7.04 20.52 8.86
N LYS A 126 5.77 20.83 8.57
CA LYS A 126 5.15 22.14 8.89
C LYS A 126 4.83 22.28 10.38
N ALA A 127 4.57 21.16 11.07
CA ALA A 127 4.21 21.09 12.49
C ALA A 127 5.43 21.06 13.42
N SER A 128 6.57 20.55 12.96
CA SER A 128 7.81 20.40 13.74
C SER A 128 8.58 21.72 14.00
N ARG A 129 7.91 22.88 13.89
CA ARG A 129 8.49 24.21 14.21
C ARG A 129 9.01 24.32 15.65
N ASN A 130 8.59 23.40 16.51
CA ASN A 130 8.87 23.35 17.94
C ASN A 130 9.75 22.15 18.34
N GLY A 131 10.22 21.34 17.39
CA GLY A 131 11.04 20.15 17.66
C GLY A 131 10.29 19.00 18.35
N LEU A 132 8.97 19.05 18.42
CA LEU A 132 8.12 17.94 18.85
C LEU A 132 7.32 17.48 17.64
N VAL A 133 7.40 16.19 17.33
CA VAL A 133 6.62 15.53 16.27
C VAL A 133 5.18 15.38 16.78
N ARG A 134 4.43 16.49 16.82
CA ARG A 134 3.06 16.51 17.38
C ARG A 134 1.94 16.35 16.36
N ASP A 135 2.22 16.50 15.07
CA ASP A 135 1.23 16.29 14.00
C ASP A 135 1.97 16.08 12.68
N GLY A 136 1.65 15.00 11.97
CA GLY A 136 1.91 14.85 10.54
C GLY A 136 3.37 15.04 10.10
N THR A 137 4.13 13.95 10.12
CA THR A 137 5.33 13.80 9.30
C THR A 137 5.00 14.14 7.84
N MET A 138 5.88 14.87 7.15
CA MET A 138 5.84 14.93 5.69
C MET A 138 6.27 13.56 5.16
N LYS A 139 5.35 12.60 5.20
CA LYS A 139 5.59 11.30 4.59
C LYS A 139 5.49 11.49 3.08
N PHE A 140 6.54 11.14 2.37
CA PHE A 140 6.36 10.81 0.96
C PHE A 140 5.46 9.57 0.94
N GLN A 141 4.14 9.77 0.83
CA GLN A 141 3.20 8.72 0.43
C GLN A 141 3.83 7.91 -0.69
N LYS A 142 4.05 6.64 -0.39
CA LYS A 142 4.64 5.66 -1.27
C LYS A 142 3.93 5.75 -2.63
N PRO A 143 4.61 5.67 -3.78
CA PRO A 143 3.93 5.06 -4.92
C PRO A 143 3.38 3.73 -4.39
N ASN A 144 2.06 3.51 -4.50
CA ASN A 144 1.32 2.39 -3.90
C ASN A 144 1.78 0.99 -4.36
N SER A 145 2.93 0.90 -5.03
CA SER A 145 3.33 -0.26 -5.77
C SER A 145 3.89 -1.37 -4.87
N ASP A 146 4.70 -1.07 -3.84
CA ASP A 146 5.53 -2.14 -3.27
C ASP A 146 5.61 -2.26 -1.73
N TYR A 147 4.48 -2.47 -1.03
CA TYR A 147 4.46 -2.83 0.41
C TYR A 147 5.12 -4.18 0.76
N HIS A 148 5.77 -4.86 -0.18
CA HIS A 148 6.27 -6.22 0.03
C HIS A 148 7.68 -6.48 -0.52
N THR A 149 8.42 -5.44 -0.93
CA THR A 149 9.82 -5.55 -1.37
C THR A 149 10.75 -5.17 -0.22
N ALA A 150 11.67 -6.08 0.14
CA ALA A 150 12.80 -5.72 1.00
C ALA A 150 13.74 -4.82 0.22
N MET A 151 14.21 -3.75 0.85
CA MET A 151 15.28 -2.93 0.32
C MET A 151 16.54 -3.21 1.12
N VAL A 152 17.66 -3.41 0.43
CA VAL A 152 18.95 -3.71 1.04
C VAL A 152 19.98 -2.67 0.68
N ILE A 153 20.95 -2.50 1.57
CA ILE A 153 22.12 -1.66 1.37
C ILE A 153 23.28 -2.20 2.23
N GLY A 154 24.52 -1.95 1.82
CA GLY A 154 25.73 -2.30 2.58
C GLY A 154 26.42 -3.56 2.07
N ASN A 155 27.13 -4.23 2.98
CA ASN A 155 28.04 -5.32 2.62
C ASN A 155 27.32 -6.51 1.99
N ASN A 156 27.79 -6.94 0.82
CA ASN A 156 27.17 -8.03 0.07
C ASN A 156 28.13 -9.18 -0.24
N ILE A 157 29.13 -9.36 0.62
CA ILE A 157 30.05 -10.50 0.50
C ILE A 157 29.22 -11.80 0.56
N TYR A 158 29.58 -12.75 -0.31
CA TYR A 158 28.86 -14.01 -0.57
C TYR A 158 27.46 -13.86 -1.19
N GLY A 159 27.03 -12.65 -1.55
CA GLY A 159 25.68 -12.41 -2.06
C GLY A 159 24.60 -12.42 -0.96
N ARG A 160 24.99 -12.15 0.29
CA ARG A 160 24.12 -12.20 1.47
C ARG A 160 22.90 -11.27 1.39
N LEU A 161 22.91 -10.24 0.54
CA LEU A 161 21.78 -9.33 0.36
C LEU A 161 20.80 -9.78 -0.74
N GLY A 162 21.19 -10.72 -1.62
CA GLY A 162 20.27 -11.34 -2.57
C GLY A 162 19.81 -10.47 -3.76
N VAL A 163 20.53 -9.39 -4.10
CA VAL A 163 20.06 -8.39 -5.09
C VAL A 163 20.86 -8.30 -6.39
N SER A 164 22.14 -8.66 -6.38
CA SER A 164 23.07 -8.38 -7.47
C SER A 164 23.61 -9.66 -8.11
N GLU A 165 24.12 -9.54 -9.34
CA GLU A 165 24.87 -10.61 -10.02
C GLU A 165 26.33 -10.69 -9.58
N THR A 166 26.72 -9.85 -8.62
CA THR A 166 28.08 -9.79 -8.05
C THR A 166 28.01 -9.73 -6.52
N THR A 167 29.14 -9.95 -5.85
CA THR A 167 29.25 -9.89 -4.38
C THR A 167 29.77 -8.53 -3.87
N HIS A 168 29.75 -7.49 -4.71
CA HIS A 168 30.16 -6.15 -4.31
C HIS A 168 29.11 -5.51 -3.42
N ASP A 169 29.59 -4.62 -2.52
CA ASP A 169 28.75 -3.85 -1.63
C ASP A 169 27.69 -3.07 -2.41
N VAL A 170 26.51 -3.01 -1.80
CA VAL A 170 25.35 -2.33 -2.35
C VAL A 170 25.34 -0.92 -1.81
N GLU A 171 25.69 0.07 -2.66
CA GLU A 171 25.83 1.46 -2.23
C GLU A 171 24.49 2.23 -2.20
N ASP A 172 23.50 1.78 -2.97
CA ASP A 172 22.16 2.36 -3.06
C ASP A 172 21.11 1.33 -2.66
N TRP A 173 20.00 1.80 -2.06
CA TRP A 173 18.88 0.96 -1.69
C TRP A 173 18.37 0.13 -2.87
N THR A 174 18.59 -1.17 -2.83
CA THR A 174 18.28 -2.08 -3.93
C THR A 174 17.17 -3.05 -3.52
N PRO A 175 16.15 -3.26 -4.37
CA PRO A 175 15.05 -4.18 -4.06
C PRO A 175 15.48 -5.65 -4.16
N VAL A 176 15.07 -6.47 -3.19
CA VAL A 176 15.17 -7.94 -3.26
C VAL A 176 13.94 -8.49 -3.99
N ASN A 177 14.18 -9.25 -5.05
CA ASN A 177 13.10 -9.89 -5.80
C ASN A 177 12.63 -11.16 -5.07
N LEU A 178 11.44 -11.10 -4.47
CA LEU A 178 10.77 -12.21 -3.79
C LEU A 178 9.35 -12.38 -4.34
N PRO A 179 8.82 -13.61 -4.42
CA PRO A 179 7.53 -13.87 -5.06
C PRO A 179 6.31 -13.56 -4.19
N ASP A 180 6.49 -13.25 -2.91
CA ASP A 180 5.41 -12.92 -1.98
C ASP A 180 5.93 -11.98 -0.89
N THR A 181 5.03 -11.53 -0.02
CA THR A 181 5.29 -10.56 1.02
C THR A 181 6.18 -11.11 2.11
N ILE A 182 7.14 -10.30 2.55
CA ILE A 182 7.98 -10.59 3.70
C ILE A 182 7.16 -10.56 5.00
N LYS A 183 7.33 -11.60 5.81
CA LYS A 183 6.89 -11.69 7.21
C LYS A 183 8.00 -11.25 8.15
N SER A 184 9.20 -11.78 7.98
CA SER A 184 10.41 -11.41 8.72
C SER A 184 11.65 -11.78 7.92
N ILE A 185 12.77 -11.15 8.25
CA ILE A 185 14.08 -11.40 7.63
C ILE A 185 15.08 -11.59 8.75
N HIS A 186 16.01 -12.51 8.56
CA HIS A 186 17.11 -12.76 9.47
C HIS A 186 18.40 -12.73 8.66
N ILE A 187 19.27 -11.76 8.95
CA ILE A 187 20.56 -11.60 8.28
C ILE A 187 21.70 -11.98 9.23
N GLY A 188 22.52 -12.92 8.79
CA GLY A 188 23.75 -13.32 9.48
C GLY A 188 24.99 -12.70 8.87
N ILE A 189 26.15 -13.21 9.28
CA ILE A 189 27.43 -12.79 8.70
C ILE A 189 27.58 -13.28 7.27
N ASN A 190 27.04 -14.43 6.85
CA ASN A 190 27.35 -14.99 5.53
C ASN A 190 26.12 -15.26 4.65
N HIS A 191 24.93 -15.15 5.19
CA HIS A 191 23.69 -15.47 4.50
C HIS A 191 22.49 -14.78 5.15
N THR A 192 21.39 -14.73 4.39
CA THR A 192 20.11 -14.16 4.82
C THR A 192 19.01 -15.17 4.58
N ILE A 193 18.09 -15.28 5.54
CA ILE A 193 16.86 -16.06 5.44
C ILE A 193 15.67 -15.12 5.43
N PHE A 194 14.85 -15.24 4.38
CA PHE A 194 13.59 -14.53 4.24
C PHE A 194 12.45 -15.48 4.58
N ILE A 195 11.56 -15.03 5.48
CA ILE A 195 10.30 -15.70 5.75
C ILE A 195 9.20 -14.93 5.03
N LEU A 196 8.50 -15.58 4.11
CA LEU A 196 7.37 -14.99 3.41
C LEU A 196 6.05 -15.19 4.18
N LYS A 197 5.03 -14.41 3.88
CA LYS A 197 3.71 -14.46 4.51
C LYS A 197 2.97 -15.76 4.25
N ASN A 198 3.16 -16.36 3.07
CA ASN A 198 2.69 -17.71 2.78
C ASN A 198 3.39 -18.79 3.63
N GLY A 199 4.45 -18.44 4.37
CA GLY A 199 5.24 -19.31 5.22
C GLY A 199 6.48 -19.90 4.54
N ASP A 200 6.64 -19.72 3.22
CA ASP A 200 7.81 -20.22 2.51
C ASP A 200 9.10 -19.55 3.01
N LEU A 201 10.19 -20.32 3.02
CA LEU A 201 11.53 -19.84 3.34
C LEU A 201 12.36 -19.69 2.07
N TYR A 202 13.08 -18.58 1.98
CA TYR A 202 14.05 -18.30 0.93
C TYR A 202 15.41 -17.97 1.57
N GLY A 203 16.49 -18.40 0.94
CA GLY A 203 17.85 -18.11 1.39
C GLY A 203 18.75 -17.57 0.28
N CYS A 204 19.64 -16.65 0.63
CA CYS A 204 20.75 -16.19 -0.21
C CYS A 204 22.03 -16.05 0.61
N GLY A 205 23.19 -15.93 -0.05
CA GLY A 205 24.50 -15.98 0.60
C GLY A 205 25.19 -17.33 0.46
N LYS A 206 26.06 -17.67 1.41
CA LYS A 206 26.82 -18.93 1.43
C LYS A 206 25.88 -20.13 1.64
N MET A 207 25.76 -20.99 0.62
CA MET A 207 24.75 -22.06 0.57
C MET A 207 24.97 -23.14 1.62
N SER A 208 26.21 -23.37 2.06
CA SER A 208 26.54 -24.31 3.12
C SER A 208 25.81 -24.03 4.44
N ASN A 209 25.34 -22.80 4.65
CA ASN A 209 24.76 -22.37 5.92
C ASN A 209 23.24 -22.48 5.98
N PHE A 210 22.57 -22.76 4.85
CA PHE A 210 21.10 -22.77 4.78
C PHE A 210 20.48 -23.79 3.82
N MET A 211 21.29 -24.51 3.02
CA MET A 211 20.80 -25.52 2.09
C MET A 211 21.24 -26.93 2.51
N GLU A 212 20.28 -27.85 2.56
CA GLU A 212 20.53 -29.27 2.83
C GLU A 212 21.47 -29.87 1.78
N GLY A 213 22.40 -30.74 2.21
CA GLY A 213 23.35 -31.42 1.32
C GLY A 213 24.53 -30.56 0.84
N MET A 214 24.62 -29.28 1.25
CA MET A 214 25.69 -28.35 0.86
C MET A 214 26.77 -28.18 1.93
N ALA A 215 26.84 -29.07 2.93
CA ALA A 215 27.81 -28.99 4.02
C ALA A 215 29.25 -28.96 3.47
N GLY A 216 30.03 -27.95 3.90
CA GLY A 216 31.41 -27.75 3.44
C GLY A 216 31.57 -27.14 2.03
N SER A 217 30.48 -26.83 1.32
CA SER A 217 30.52 -26.15 0.02
C SER A 217 30.94 -24.68 0.14
N THR A 218 31.64 -24.16 -0.86
CA THR A 218 31.94 -22.73 -1.02
C THR A 218 30.98 -22.01 -1.95
N GLU A 219 29.96 -22.72 -2.47
CA GLU A 219 28.96 -22.14 -3.37
C GLU A 219 28.11 -21.08 -2.67
N CYS A 220 27.78 -20.02 -3.42
CA CYS A 220 27.02 -18.88 -2.95
C CYS A 220 25.83 -18.64 -3.87
N SER A 221 24.69 -18.34 -3.26
CA SER A 221 23.50 -17.92 -3.99
C SER A 221 23.37 -16.40 -3.95
N LEU A 222 23.56 -15.75 -5.09
CA LEU A 222 23.49 -14.29 -5.21
C LEU A 222 22.05 -13.74 -5.27
N ARG A 223 21.07 -14.62 -5.48
CA ARG A 223 19.63 -14.31 -5.44
C ARG A 223 18.91 -15.25 -4.46
N PRO A 224 17.75 -14.89 -3.89
CA PRO A 224 17.03 -15.77 -2.98
C PRO A 224 16.57 -17.06 -3.68
N ILE A 225 16.89 -18.21 -3.09
CA ILE A 225 16.44 -19.54 -3.55
C ILE A 225 15.44 -20.10 -2.54
N LYS A 226 14.35 -20.68 -3.03
CA LYS A 226 13.34 -21.34 -2.19
C LYS A 226 13.93 -22.59 -1.49
N LEU A 227 13.78 -22.66 -0.18
CA LEU A 227 14.23 -23.79 0.64
C LEU A 227 13.19 -24.92 0.61
N ARG A 228 13.30 -25.82 -0.37
CA ARG A 228 12.28 -26.86 -0.64
C ARG A 228 12.19 -27.96 0.41
N PHE A 229 13.22 -28.15 1.24
CA PHE A 229 13.19 -29.11 2.34
C PHE A 229 12.22 -28.69 3.46
N TYR A 230 11.85 -27.41 3.52
CA TYR A 230 10.91 -26.88 4.48
C TYR A 230 9.54 -26.66 3.82
N THR A 231 8.49 -27.21 4.43
CA THR A 231 7.10 -27.00 4.01
C THR A 231 6.34 -26.32 5.13
N PRO A 232 5.78 -25.11 4.94
CA PRO A 232 5.13 -24.38 6.01
C PRO A 232 3.83 -25.03 6.48
N ASP A 233 3.69 -25.25 7.79
CA ASP A 233 2.41 -25.53 8.45
C ASP A 233 1.83 -24.24 9.04
N ARG A 234 0.64 -23.84 8.56
CA ARG A 234 -0.04 -22.60 9.00
C ARG A 234 -0.41 -22.60 10.48
N GLY A 235 -0.42 -23.76 11.14
CA GLY A 235 -0.69 -23.89 12.57
C GLY A 235 0.55 -23.78 13.47
N ILE A 236 1.74 -23.53 12.90
CA ILE A 236 3.02 -23.59 13.61
C ILE A 236 3.74 -22.24 13.52
N ARG A 237 4.20 -21.73 14.67
CA ARG A 237 5.12 -20.60 14.70
C ARG A 237 6.55 -21.14 14.63
N VAL A 238 7.30 -20.62 13.66
CA VAL A 238 8.71 -20.93 13.47
C VAL A 238 9.52 -19.72 13.86
N ASP A 239 10.52 -19.94 14.71
CA ASP A 239 11.53 -18.95 15.05
C ASP A 239 12.83 -19.37 14.35
N ILE A 240 13.46 -18.44 13.63
CA ILE A 240 14.71 -18.69 12.91
C ILE A 240 15.82 -17.91 13.59
N VAL A 241 16.93 -18.61 13.86
CA VAL A 241 18.17 -18.02 14.34
C VAL A 241 19.21 -18.19 13.25
N VAL A 242 19.80 -17.08 12.83
CA VAL A 242 20.84 -17.05 11.80
C VAL A 242 22.16 -16.69 12.45
N GLU A 243 23.10 -17.63 12.42
CA GLU A 243 24.43 -17.49 13.00
C GLU A 243 25.50 -17.39 11.89
N ASN A 244 26.77 -17.28 12.28
CA ASN A 244 27.87 -17.06 11.34
C ASN A 244 27.96 -18.15 10.25
N ASP A 245 27.80 -19.41 10.64
CA ASP A 245 28.06 -20.59 9.81
C ASP A 245 26.92 -21.61 9.79
N TYR A 246 25.78 -21.28 10.42
CA TYR A 246 24.61 -22.15 10.45
C TYR A 246 23.29 -21.37 10.58
N THR A 247 22.20 -22.04 10.27
CA THR A 247 20.83 -21.60 10.49
C THR A 247 20.13 -22.62 11.37
N GLU A 248 19.49 -22.16 12.44
CA GLU A 248 18.55 -22.97 13.22
C GLU A 248 17.12 -22.55 12.90
N ILE A 249 16.28 -23.52 12.56
CA ILE A 249 14.85 -23.36 12.35
C ILE A 249 14.14 -24.10 13.47
N PHE A 250 13.59 -23.37 14.44
CA PHE A 250 12.94 -23.94 15.62
C PHE A 250 11.41 -23.96 15.46
N ASP A 251 10.83 -25.15 15.56
CA ASP A 251 9.38 -25.36 15.62
C ASP A 251 8.90 -25.22 17.07
N THR A 252 8.21 -24.11 17.36
CA THR A 252 7.71 -23.81 18.71
C THR A 252 6.60 -24.74 19.20
N LYS A 253 5.90 -25.44 18.30
CA LYS A 253 4.78 -26.33 18.64
C LYS A 253 5.25 -27.76 18.87
N LEU A 254 6.18 -28.23 18.06
CA LEU A 254 6.79 -29.55 18.17
C LEU A 254 8.01 -29.57 19.11
N LEU A 255 8.53 -28.39 19.48
CA LEU A 255 9.76 -28.21 20.26
C LEU A 255 10.96 -28.91 19.59
N THR A 256 11.01 -28.89 18.26
CA THR A 256 12.07 -29.51 17.45
C THR A 256 12.80 -28.45 16.64
N SER A 257 14.14 -28.51 16.60
CA SER A 257 14.93 -27.67 15.68
C SER A 257 15.54 -28.47 14.53
N ILE A 258 15.62 -27.80 13.38
CA ILE A 258 16.41 -28.22 12.23
C ILE A 258 17.59 -27.27 12.14
N ILE A 259 18.81 -27.81 12.24
CA ILE A 259 20.04 -27.03 12.13
C ILE A 259 20.71 -27.37 10.80
N ILE A 260 21.04 -26.34 10.02
CA ILE A 260 21.69 -26.47 8.71
C ILE A 260 22.98 -25.65 8.74
N GLY A 261 24.09 -26.29 8.36
CA GLY A 261 25.41 -25.68 8.36
C GLY A 261 26.36 -26.38 9.31
N ASN A 262 27.42 -25.67 9.70
CA ASN A 262 28.42 -26.17 10.62
C ASN A 262 28.20 -25.50 11.98
N PRO A 263 27.21 -25.94 12.77
CA PRO A 263 27.08 -25.43 14.12
C PRO A 263 28.39 -25.72 14.88
N PRO A 264 28.84 -24.83 15.76
CA PRO A 264 29.85 -25.24 16.73
C PRO A 264 29.34 -26.51 17.41
N ILE A 265 30.21 -27.52 17.55
CA ILE A 265 29.89 -28.73 18.34
C ILE A 265 29.25 -28.22 19.62
N LEU A 266 28.04 -28.69 19.94
CA LEU A 266 27.26 -28.35 21.15
C LEU A 266 28.05 -28.74 22.42
N GLU A 267 29.16 -28.06 22.66
CA GLU A 267 29.69 -27.83 23.99
C GLU A 267 28.84 -26.69 24.53
N PHE A 268 27.83 -27.03 25.33
CA PHE A 268 27.50 -26.10 26.41
C PHE A 268 28.79 -25.93 27.21
N LYS A 269 29.53 -24.85 26.94
CA LYS A 269 30.59 -24.44 27.83
C LYS A 269 29.90 -23.87 29.06
N GLU A 270 30.00 -24.59 30.17
CA GLU A 270 30.14 -23.91 31.46
C GLU A 270 31.21 -22.82 31.27
N GLY A 271 30.78 -21.58 31.07
CA GLY A 271 31.65 -20.50 30.58
C GLY A 271 31.00 -19.46 29.67
N GLU A 272 29.79 -19.71 29.12
CA GLU A 272 28.93 -18.64 28.58
C GLU A 272 27.98 -18.04 29.63
N ILE A 273 28.25 -18.30 30.91
CA ILE A 273 27.86 -17.38 31.97
C ILE A 273 28.92 -16.27 31.97
N ARG A 274 28.60 -15.13 31.36
CA ARG A 274 29.36 -13.90 31.65
C ARG A 274 29.00 -13.48 33.07
N GLY A 275 29.66 -14.06 34.07
CA GLY A 275 29.62 -13.68 35.49
C GLY A 275 28.45 -14.23 36.33
N CYS A 276 28.75 -15.07 37.31
CA CYS A 276 27.87 -15.32 38.45
C CYS A 276 28.68 -15.16 39.74
N GLY A 277 28.28 -14.20 40.58
CA GLY A 277 28.83 -13.96 41.91
C GLY A 277 27.74 -13.39 42.81
N PRO A 278 27.91 -13.40 44.15
CA PRO A 278 26.88 -12.99 45.11
C PRO A 278 26.43 -11.51 44.99
N ASN A 279 27.09 -10.71 44.15
CA ASN A 279 26.77 -9.30 43.87
C ASN A 279 26.17 -9.07 42.46
N TRP A 280 25.90 -10.12 41.69
CA TRP A 280 25.18 -9.99 40.42
C TRP A 280 23.68 -9.96 40.68
N ASN A 281 23.14 -8.77 40.93
CA ASN A 281 21.76 -8.51 40.56
C ASN A 281 21.72 -8.44 39.03
N GLU A 282 20.76 -9.11 38.39
CA GLU A 282 20.34 -8.82 37.01
C GLU A 282 19.74 -7.41 36.94
N GLU A 283 20.54 -6.39 37.21
CA GLU A 283 20.18 -5.02 36.87
C GLU A 283 20.30 -4.91 35.36
N LYS A 284 19.14 -5.06 34.68
CA LYS A 284 18.97 -4.59 33.30
C LYS A 284 19.49 -3.16 33.23
N HIS A 285 20.73 -2.96 32.77
CA HIS A 285 21.27 -1.63 32.56
C HIS A 285 20.35 -0.93 31.56
N LYS A 286 19.58 0.05 32.03
CA LYS A 286 18.63 0.77 31.19
C LYS A 286 19.44 1.68 30.26
N ILE A 287 19.35 1.43 28.95
CA ILE A 287 19.98 2.27 27.94
C ILE A 287 19.26 3.62 27.94
N VAL A 288 19.98 4.73 27.87
CA VAL A 288 19.38 6.06 27.62
C VAL A 288 19.57 6.40 26.15
N CYS A 289 18.49 6.69 25.43
CA CYS A 289 18.54 7.10 24.03
C CYS A 289 18.42 8.61 23.86
N LEU A 290 19.34 9.19 23.09
CA LEU A 290 19.24 10.54 22.55
C LEU A 290 19.07 10.47 21.03
N ILE A 291 17.90 10.84 20.50
CA ILE A 291 17.64 10.96 19.06
C ILE A 291 17.73 12.42 18.64
N ASP A 292 18.65 12.76 17.73
CA ASP A 292 18.89 14.14 17.27
C ASP A 292 19.00 15.14 18.45
N GLY A 293 19.55 14.67 19.57
CA GLY A 293 19.70 15.40 20.83
C GLY A 293 18.46 15.47 21.74
N PHE A 294 17.39 14.72 21.49
CA PHE A 294 16.24 14.58 22.39
C PHE A 294 16.28 13.25 23.16
N ARG A 295 16.03 13.32 24.48
CA ARG A 295 15.85 12.13 25.30
C ARG A 295 14.57 11.40 24.94
N LEU A 296 14.71 10.12 24.62
CA LEU A 296 13.62 9.21 24.27
C LEU A 296 13.51 8.12 25.33
N ASP A 297 12.27 7.75 25.67
CA ASP A 297 11.99 6.59 26.52
C ASP A 297 12.03 5.30 25.69
N ILE A 298 13.01 4.43 25.98
CA ILE A 298 13.15 3.13 25.31
C ILE A 298 11.96 2.21 25.54
N GLN A 299 11.20 2.38 26.62
CA GLN A 299 10.01 1.56 26.85
C GLN A 299 8.91 1.81 25.81
N GLN A 300 8.87 3.02 25.22
CA GLN A 300 7.96 3.34 24.11
C GLN A 300 8.37 2.63 22.80
N LEU A 301 9.66 2.31 22.63
CA LEU A 301 10.22 1.63 21.46
C LEU A 301 10.01 0.10 21.44
N LYS A 302 9.35 -0.49 22.45
CA LYS A 302 9.21 -1.95 22.56
C LYS A 302 8.22 -2.49 21.52
N GLY A 303 8.76 -3.07 20.43
CA GLY A 303 7.94 -3.72 19.39
C GLY A 303 8.68 -4.37 18.21
N GLY A 304 10.00 -4.55 18.25
CA GLY A 304 10.81 -5.02 17.10
C GLY A 304 11.62 -3.90 16.44
N CYS A 305 11.36 -2.65 16.80
CA CYS A 305 12.00 -1.47 16.22
C CYS A 305 13.43 -1.19 16.72
N LEU A 306 14.17 -2.18 17.19
CA LEU A 306 15.48 -1.98 17.81
C LEU A 306 16.44 -3.13 17.49
N ALA A 307 17.59 -2.79 16.89
CA ALA A 307 18.70 -3.72 16.69
C ALA A 307 19.95 -3.19 17.38
N ILE A 308 20.59 -4.04 18.18
CA ILE A 308 21.82 -3.69 18.91
C ILE A 308 22.91 -4.63 18.43
N THR A 309 23.97 -4.04 17.89
CA THR A 309 25.23 -4.73 17.60
C THR A 309 26.21 -4.45 18.75
N ASP A 310 27.41 -5.03 18.70
CA ASP A 310 28.45 -4.79 19.70
C ASP A 310 28.86 -3.31 19.84
N THR A 311 28.68 -2.50 18.78
CA THR A 311 29.21 -1.11 18.74
C THR A 311 28.19 -0.04 18.35
N LYS A 312 27.09 -0.43 17.70
CA LYS A 312 26.06 0.47 17.18
C LYS A 312 24.68 0.02 17.62
N MET A 313 23.80 1.00 17.75
CA MET A 313 22.38 0.82 17.98
C MET A 313 21.60 1.41 16.82
N PHE A 314 20.60 0.66 16.37
CA PHE A 314 19.66 1.07 15.35
C PHE A 314 18.26 1.08 15.95
N ALA A 315 17.47 2.10 15.62
CA ALA A 315 16.09 2.22 16.07
C ALA A 315 15.18 2.62 14.90
N ASN A 316 13.98 2.09 14.84
CA ASN A 316 12.93 2.56 13.94
C ASN A 316 11.88 3.31 14.76
N VAL A 317 11.81 4.63 14.61
CA VAL A 317 10.86 5.47 15.34
C VAL A 317 9.99 6.19 14.32
N ASP A 318 8.68 6.00 14.39
CA ASP A 318 7.72 6.57 13.45
C ASP A 318 7.99 6.29 11.96
N LYS A 319 8.60 5.13 11.66
CA LYS A 319 9.04 4.68 10.31
C LYS A 319 10.30 5.37 9.79
N THR A 320 10.96 6.12 10.66
CA THR A 320 12.24 6.76 10.42
C THR A 320 13.31 5.93 11.14
N ILE A 321 14.35 5.54 10.41
CA ILE A 321 15.43 4.76 10.98
C ILE A 321 16.45 5.72 11.57
N TYR A 322 16.98 5.36 12.73
CA TYR A 322 18.05 6.05 13.41
C TYR A 322 19.19 5.07 13.66
N SER A 323 20.42 5.56 13.59
CA SER A 323 21.63 4.79 13.92
C SER A 323 22.56 5.62 14.77
N GLY A 324 23.30 4.97 15.65
CA GLY A 324 24.20 5.66 16.55
C GLY A 324 25.15 4.77 17.30
N LYS A 325 26.13 5.40 17.96
CA LYS A 325 27.12 4.71 18.79
C LYS A 325 26.63 4.56 20.22
N LEU A 326 27.02 3.45 20.84
CA LEU A 326 26.83 3.19 22.26
C LEU A 326 28.05 3.70 23.04
N ILE A 327 27.81 4.45 24.12
CA ILE A 327 28.83 5.11 24.93
C ILE A 327 28.53 4.85 26.41
N MET A 328 29.56 4.52 27.19
CA MET A 328 29.43 4.40 28.65
C MET A 328 29.58 5.77 29.31
N VAL A 329 28.64 6.15 30.18
CA VAL A 329 28.67 7.43 30.91
C VAL A 329 28.41 7.21 32.41
N PRO A 330 28.96 8.03 33.31
CA PRO A 330 28.71 7.88 34.75
C PRO A 330 27.29 8.33 35.14
N ARG A 331 26.67 7.57 36.05
CA ARG A 331 25.37 7.91 36.67
C ARG A 331 25.54 8.97 37.75
N GLU A 332 24.64 9.94 37.78
CA GLU A 332 24.52 10.89 38.89
C GLU A 332 23.34 10.45 39.79
N ARG A 333 23.55 10.29 41.10
CA ARG A 333 22.44 10.01 42.02
C ARG A 333 21.64 11.30 42.24
N ALA A 334 20.31 11.22 42.11
CA ALA A 334 19.44 12.29 42.59
C ALA A 334 19.76 12.50 44.07
N ALA A 335 20.07 13.74 44.48
CA ALA A 335 20.24 14.06 45.89
C ALA A 335 18.98 13.57 46.61
N VAL A 336 19.13 12.58 47.49
CA VAL A 336 18.07 12.13 48.37
C VAL A 336 17.83 13.31 49.30
N GLU A 337 16.81 14.12 49.01
CA GLU A 337 16.27 15.07 49.98
C GLU A 337 15.77 14.26 51.18
N ASP A 338 16.51 14.40 52.29
CA ASP A 338 16.08 14.30 53.69
C ASP A 338 14.84 13.44 53.96
N ASN A 339 15.07 12.14 54.18
CA ASN A 339 14.23 11.32 55.04
C ASN A 339 15.13 10.36 55.85
N ILE A 340 16.21 10.89 56.41
CA ILE A 340 16.78 10.29 57.62
C ILE A 340 15.84 10.73 58.74
N ASN A 341 14.94 9.84 59.14
CA ASN A 341 14.40 9.94 60.49
C ASN A 341 15.59 9.69 61.42
N ASP A 342 15.84 10.63 62.33
CA ASP A 342 16.89 10.60 63.36
C ASP A 342 16.71 9.48 64.42
N GLU A 343 16.30 8.26 64.03
CA GLU A 343 16.04 7.17 65.00
C GLU A 343 16.75 5.85 64.74
N ASP A 344 17.57 5.70 63.69
CA ASP A 344 18.41 4.51 63.50
C ASP A 344 19.89 4.92 63.30
N GLU A 345 20.49 5.51 64.34
CA GLU A 345 21.94 5.43 64.53
C GLU A 345 22.28 3.99 64.94
N ASP A 346 22.52 3.09 63.99
CA ASP A 346 23.36 1.91 64.23
C ASP A 346 23.70 1.20 62.91
N TYR A 347 25.01 1.09 62.65
CA TYR A 347 25.67 0.32 61.57
C TYR A 347 25.46 0.79 60.13
N VAL A 348 26.31 1.74 59.69
CA VAL A 348 26.75 1.76 58.29
C VAL A 348 28.26 1.44 58.29
N ASP A 349 28.59 0.23 57.84
CA ASP A 349 29.97 -0.23 57.68
C ASP A 349 30.73 0.66 56.69
N GLU A 350 31.95 1.07 57.04
CA GLU A 350 32.84 1.85 56.16
C GLU A 350 33.23 1.10 54.86
N GLU A 351 32.91 -0.20 54.75
CA GLU A 351 33.06 -0.99 53.51
C GLU A 351 31.97 -0.68 52.47
N ASP A 352 30.75 -0.28 52.88
CA ASP A 352 29.68 0.13 51.95
C ASP A 352 29.93 1.51 51.34
N MET A 353 30.77 2.35 51.95
CA MET A 353 31.19 3.63 51.37
C MET A 353 32.21 3.49 50.24
N ARG A 354 32.87 2.32 50.08
CA ARG A 354 33.86 2.10 49.01
C ARG A 354 33.30 1.36 47.78
N ILE A 355 32.07 0.85 47.85
CA ILE A 355 31.35 0.27 46.72
C ILE A 355 30.52 1.34 45.96
N VAL A 356 30.57 2.60 46.39
CA VAL A 356 29.81 3.74 45.80
C VAL A 356 30.50 4.36 44.58
N GLU A 357 31.58 3.75 44.06
CA GLU A 357 32.23 4.23 42.83
C GLU A 357 31.56 3.63 41.58
N ASN A 358 30.80 4.48 40.89
CA ASN A 358 30.48 4.42 39.46
C ASN A 358 29.52 3.33 38.98
N GLU A 359 28.24 3.45 39.31
CA GLU A 359 27.20 2.91 38.42
C GLU A 359 27.31 3.61 37.05
N THR A 360 27.46 2.84 35.97
CA THR A 360 27.60 3.36 34.60
C THR A 360 26.31 3.14 33.81
N ILE A 361 25.90 4.16 33.05
CA ILE A 361 24.74 4.14 32.15
C ILE A 361 25.25 3.97 30.72
N LEU A 362 24.56 3.13 29.93
CA LEU A 362 24.80 3.05 28.49
C LEU A 362 23.98 4.12 27.76
N LEU A 363 24.65 5.08 27.12
CA LEU A 363 24.07 6.16 26.34
C LEU A 363 24.15 5.84 24.84
N ALA A 364 23.02 5.89 24.15
CA ALA A 364 22.93 5.78 22.70
C ALA A 364 22.70 7.15 22.07
N LEU A 365 23.64 7.60 21.24
CA LEU A 365 23.51 8.84 20.46
C LEU A 365 23.09 8.51 19.04
N LEU A 366 21.80 8.60 18.76
CA LEU A 366 21.18 8.20 17.51
C LEU A 366 20.89 9.42 16.62
N GLU A 367 21.24 9.33 15.35
CA GLU A 367 20.91 10.32 14.32
C GLU A 367 20.09 9.65 13.19
N GLU A 368 19.19 10.41 12.54
CA GLU A 368 18.31 9.90 11.49
C GLU A 368 19.09 9.39 10.27
N ILE A 369 18.84 8.16 9.83
CA ILE A 369 19.33 7.62 8.56
C ILE A 369 18.42 8.11 7.44
N VAL A 370 18.98 8.96 6.57
CA VAL A 370 18.20 9.56 5.49
C VAL A 370 17.97 8.54 4.37
N SER A 371 16.73 8.11 4.24
CA SER A 371 16.31 7.12 3.25
C SER A 371 15.21 7.68 2.34
N PRO A 372 15.26 7.40 1.01
CA PRO A 372 14.12 7.64 0.12
C PRO A 372 12.95 6.68 0.40
N TYR A 373 13.18 5.62 1.17
CA TYR A 373 12.20 4.60 1.54
C TYR A 373 11.93 4.61 3.05
N SER A 374 10.66 4.53 3.43
CA SER A 374 10.25 4.28 4.82
C SER A 374 10.02 2.78 5.03
N PHE A 375 10.41 2.27 6.19
CA PHE A 375 10.26 0.85 6.53
C PHE A 375 9.39 0.70 7.77
N ASP A 376 8.60 -0.37 7.82
CA ASP A 376 7.85 -0.69 9.03
C ASP A 376 8.71 -1.51 9.99
N ASP A 377 9.65 -2.29 9.46
CA ASP A 377 10.60 -3.09 10.24
C ASP A 377 11.93 -3.25 9.49
N PHE A 378 12.97 -3.66 10.20
CA PHE A 378 14.31 -3.79 9.63
C PHE A 378 15.16 -4.80 10.39
N GLU A 379 16.22 -5.29 9.73
CA GLU A 379 17.24 -6.15 10.32
C GLU A 379 18.62 -5.67 9.86
N VAL A 380 19.61 -5.83 10.72
CA VAL A 380 21.01 -5.49 10.43
C VAL A 380 21.87 -6.72 10.67
N SER A 381 22.92 -6.88 9.87
CA SER A 381 23.90 -7.93 10.13
C SER A 381 24.58 -7.72 11.48
N VAL A 382 25.11 -8.79 12.06
CA VAL A 382 25.78 -8.78 13.37
C VAL A 382 26.92 -7.74 13.45
N ASP A 383 27.62 -7.53 12.35
CA ASP A 383 28.68 -6.52 12.22
C ASP A 383 28.16 -5.09 11.98
N GLY A 384 26.87 -4.91 11.69
CA GLY A 384 26.22 -3.64 11.40
C GLY A 384 26.62 -3.02 10.05
N GLU A 385 27.17 -3.82 9.13
CA GLU A 385 27.64 -3.36 7.81
C GLU A 385 26.67 -3.68 6.67
N ALA A 386 25.66 -4.52 6.90
CA ALA A 386 24.58 -4.81 5.97
C ALA A 386 23.23 -4.52 6.61
N PHE A 387 22.33 -3.90 5.85
CA PHE A 387 21.04 -3.44 6.33
C PHE A 387 19.94 -3.93 5.38
N ILE A 388 18.84 -4.45 5.96
CA ILE A 388 17.65 -4.84 5.22
C ILE A 388 16.42 -4.22 5.87
N GLY A 389 15.74 -3.34 5.15
CA GLY A 389 14.46 -2.75 5.58
C GLY A 389 13.30 -3.31 4.78
N TRP A 390 12.17 -3.59 5.41
CA TRP A 390 10.95 -4.00 4.71
C TRP A 390 9.69 -3.34 5.28
N SER A 391 8.65 -3.31 4.45
CA SER A 391 7.32 -2.94 4.93
C SER A 391 6.62 -4.19 5.44
N ILE A 392 6.09 -4.14 6.65
CA ILE A 392 5.20 -5.15 7.20
C ILE A 392 3.81 -4.70 6.79
N PRO A 393 3.06 -5.50 6.02
CA PRO A 393 1.68 -5.13 5.73
C PRO A 393 0.95 -5.05 7.06
N PRO A 394 0.18 -3.97 7.29
CA PRO A 394 -0.32 -3.60 8.59
C PRO A 394 -0.81 -4.83 9.35
N LYS A 395 -0.34 -5.01 10.59
CA LYS A 395 -0.90 -6.03 11.48
C LYS A 395 -2.41 -5.85 11.40
N PRO A 396 -3.19 -6.90 11.10
CA PRO A 396 -4.62 -6.80 11.22
C PRO A 396 -4.87 -6.31 12.64
N SER A 397 -5.34 -5.08 12.79
CA SER A 397 -5.55 -4.45 14.08
C SER A 397 -6.35 -5.41 14.98
N ARG A 398 -6.00 -5.47 16.28
CA ARG A 398 -6.95 -6.02 17.28
C ARG A 398 -8.17 -5.11 17.42
N LEU A 399 -7.99 -3.84 17.03
CA LEU A 399 -9.06 -2.97 16.60
C LEU A 399 -9.71 -3.52 15.36
N LYS A 400 -11.00 -3.29 15.29
CA LYS A 400 -11.81 -4.05 14.42
C LYS A 400 -11.48 -3.76 13.00
N PRO A 401 -11.30 -4.82 12.22
CA PRO A 401 -10.07 -4.65 11.54
C PRO A 401 -10.30 -3.79 10.27
N GLU A 402 -9.41 -2.82 10.02
CA GLU A 402 -9.67 -1.86 8.95
C GLU A 402 -9.21 -2.43 7.61
N PRO A 403 -10.05 -2.36 6.56
CA PRO A 403 -9.67 -2.77 5.24
C PRO A 403 -8.67 -1.76 4.64
N VAL A 404 -7.57 -2.29 4.10
CA VAL A 404 -6.71 -1.60 3.13
C VAL A 404 -7.61 -0.93 2.09
N TYR A 405 -7.45 0.38 1.90
CA TYR A 405 -8.21 1.25 0.98
C TYR A 405 -9.21 0.51 0.07
N PRO A 406 -10.49 0.45 0.45
CA PRO A 406 -11.32 -0.68 0.11
C PRO A 406 -12.31 -0.27 -0.98
N LEU A 407 -13.05 -1.26 -1.46
CA LEU A 407 -14.42 -1.08 -1.95
C LEU A 407 -15.37 -0.29 -1.01
N ALA A 408 -14.90 0.29 0.10
CA ALA A 408 -15.68 0.87 1.19
C ALA A 408 -15.40 2.37 1.49
N LYS A 409 -14.50 3.08 0.77
CA LYS A 409 -14.32 4.54 0.96
C LYS A 409 -14.75 5.43 -0.22
N GLN A 410 -15.43 4.87 -1.22
CA GLN A 410 -16.44 5.65 -1.94
C GLN A 410 -17.81 5.13 -1.49
N PHE A 411 -18.48 6.01 -0.74
CA PHE A 411 -19.87 5.97 -0.27
C PHE A 411 -20.15 5.36 1.10
N PRO A 412 -20.52 6.20 2.09
CA PRO A 412 -21.05 5.75 3.36
C PRO A 412 -22.54 5.48 3.18
N TYR A 413 -22.98 4.22 3.21
CA TYR A 413 -24.41 3.93 3.45
C TYR A 413 -24.54 2.63 4.25
N GLU A 414 -24.73 2.84 5.55
CA GLU A 414 -25.36 1.99 6.56
C GLU A 414 -25.06 0.50 6.45
N SER A 415 -24.12 0.06 7.30
CA SER A 415 -24.03 -1.30 7.77
C SER A 415 -25.42 -1.79 8.21
N TYR A 416 -26.01 -2.73 7.48
CA TYR A 416 -27.09 -3.52 8.06
C TYR A 416 -26.49 -4.38 9.18
N GLU A 417 -27.18 -4.37 10.32
CA GLU A 417 -26.71 -4.96 11.57
C GLU A 417 -26.22 -6.40 11.41
N ALA A 418 -25.16 -6.71 12.14
CA ALA A 418 -24.68 -8.06 12.33
C ALA A 418 -25.80 -8.97 12.85
N PHE A 419 -26.16 -10.02 12.11
CA PHE A 419 -26.88 -11.13 12.72
C PHE A 419 -25.86 -12.05 13.38
N ASP A 420 -25.64 -11.80 14.68
CA ASP A 420 -24.92 -12.74 15.53
C ASP A 420 -25.81 -13.96 15.76
N PHE A 421 -25.35 -15.14 15.34
CA PHE A 421 -26.02 -16.37 15.71
C PHE A 421 -25.61 -16.71 17.13
N LEU A 422 -26.33 -16.18 18.10
CA LEU A 422 -26.32 -16.73 19.46
C LEU A 422 -26.54 -18.25 19.33
N GLU A 423 -25.49 -19.03 19.58
CA GLU A 423 -25.69 -20.43 19.95
C GLU A 423 -26.75 -20.41 21.05
N LEU A 424 -27.81 -21.19 20.87
CA LEU A 424 -28.89 -21.35 21.85
C LEU A 424 -28.32 -22.04 23.10
N SER A 425 -27.50 -21.30 23.84
CA SER A 425 -26.90 -21.63 25.13
C SER A 425 -27.89 -21.40 26.27
N ASN A 426 -29.15 -21.07 25.94
CA ASN A 426 -30.22 -20.90 26.91
C ASN A 426 -31.15 -22.13 26.87
N PRO A 427 -30.89 -23.18 27.68
CA PRO A 427 -31.67 -24.43 27.70
C PRO A 427 -33.13 -24.26 28.20
N LYS A 428 -33.58 -23.02 28.47
CA LYS A 428 -34.91 -22.72 29.03
C LYS A 428 -35.98 -22.33 28.01
N GLN A 429 -35.63 -22.11 26.73
CA GLN A 429 -36.61 -21.96 25.65
C GLN A 429 -36.40 -23.05 24.59
N VAL A 430 -37.26 -24.06 24.62
CA VAL A 430 -37.34 -25.07 23.56
C VAL A 430 -37.98 -24.41 22.34
N VAL A 431 -37.17 -23.80 21.47
CA VAL A 431 -37.66 -23.29 20.18
C VAL A 431 -37.87 -24.48 19.24
N ASN A 432 -39.08 -24.59 18.67
CA ASN A 432 -39.43 -25.64 17.70
C ASN A 432 -39.35 -25.09 16.27
N PHE A 433 -38.48 -25.66 15.46
CA PHE A 433 -38.22 -25.39 14.05
C PHE A 433 -38.80 -26.52 13.18
N ASP A 434 -40.04 -26.92 13.46
CA ASP A 434 -40.75 -27.90 12.63
C ASP A 434 -41.09 -27.32 11.25
N GLY A 435 -41.44 -28.19 10.30
CA GLY A 435 -41.76 -27.78 8.93
C GLY A 435 -42.90 -26.77 8.85
N TYR A 436 -43.85 -26.82 9.78
CA TYR A 436 -44.97 -25.87 9.86
C TYR A 436 -44.48 -24.46 10.25
N TYR A 437 -43.61 -24.35 11.26
CA TYR A 437 -42.99 -23.10 11.68
C TYR A 437 -42.15 -22.48 10.57
N LEU A 438 -41.32 -23.28 9.89
CA LEU A 438 -40.44 -22.80 8.81
C LEU A 438 -41.22 -22.32 7.60
N LEU A 439 -42.24 -23.09 7.18
CA LEU A 439 -43.12 -22.72 6.07
C LEU A 439 -43.90 -21.43 6.38
N ASN A 440 -44.43 -21.29 7.59
CA ASN A 440 -45.12 -20.06 7.99
C ASN A 440 -44.18 -18.86 8.09
N SER A 441 -42.96 -19.06 8.57
CA SER A 441 -41.93 -18.02 8.63
C SER A 441 -41.58 -17.53 7.22
N PHE A 442 -41.38 -18.46 6.28
CA PHE A 442 -41.15 -18.10 4.88
C PHE A 442 -42.34 -17.41 4.23
N LYS A 443 -43.57 -17.91 4.45
CA LYS A 443 -44.81 -17.26 3.99
C LYS A 443 -44.97 -15.85 4.55
N LYS A 444 -44.55 -15.60 5.80
CA LYS A 444 -44.54 -14.26 6.40
C LYS A 444 -43.55 -13.32 5.70
N ILE A 445 -42.34 -13.80 5.39
CA ILE A 445 -41.33 -13.06 4.62
C ILE A 445 -41.87 -12.74 3.21
N CYS A 446 -42.48 -13.72 2.54
CA CYS A 446 -43.05 -13.50 1.21
C CYS A 446 -44.18 -12.47 1.22
N ARG A 447 -45.00 -12.41 2.28
CA ARG A 447 -46.08 -11.42 2.43
C ARG A 447 -45.58 -10.01 2.76
N SER A 448 -44.40 -9.88 3.37
CA SER A 448 -43.82 -8.56 3.66
C SER A 448 -43.19 -7.89 2.45
N VAL A 449 -42.92 -8.64 1.37
CA VAL A 449 -42.32 -8.10 0.14
C VAL A 449 -43.43 -7.80 -0.89
N ASP A 450 -43.59 -6.54 -1.27
CA ASP A 450 -44.61 -6.15 -2.29
C ASP A 450 -44.16 -6.62 -3.70
N ILE A 451 -45.13 -6.93 -4.57
CA ILE A 451 -44.92 -7.20 -6.00
C ILE A 451 -44.16 -6.05 -6.67
N LYS A 452 -44.41 -4.81 -6.24
CA LYS A 452 -43.67 -3.63 -6.71
C LYS A 452 -42.20 -3.68 -6.29
N GLU A 453 -41.89 -4.15 -5.09
CA GLU A 453 -40.51 -4.32 -4.61
C GLU A 453 -39.78 -5.40 -5.41
N LEU A 454 -40.40 -6.58 -5.62
CA LEU A 454 -39.84 -7.65 -6.46
C LEU A 454 -39.50 -7.17 -7.88
N SER A 455 -40.30 -6.26 -8.41
CA SER A 455 -40.08 -5.69 -9.75
C SER A 455 -38.85 -4.77 -9.79
N VAL A 456 -38.44 -4.16 -8.68
CA VAL A 456 -37.30 -3.22 -8.63
C VAL A 456 -36.05 -3.77 -7.94
N MET A 457 -36.09 -5.03 -7.46
CA MET A 457 -34.95 -5.73 -6.85
C MET A 457 -33.79 -5.98 -7.83
N TYR A 458 -34.02 -5.86 -9.13
CA TYR A 458 -32.96 -5.74 -10.13
C TYR A 458 -33.01 -4.35 -10.79
N ALA A 459 -31.84 -3.76 -10.98
CA ALA A 459 -31.68 -2.48 -11.67
C ALA A 459 -31.98 -2.61 -13.17
N LYS A 460 -32.16 -1.47 -13.84
CA LYS A 460 -32.39 -1.43 -15.31
C LYS A 460 -31.25 -2.08 -16.10
N CYS A 461 -30.04 -2.13 -15.54
CA CYS A 461 -28.90 -2.82 -16.13
C CYS A 461 -28.94 -4.34 -15.93
N GLY A 462 -29.90 -4.90 -15.19
CA GLY A 462 -29.97 -6.34 -14.92
C GLY A 462 -29.19 -6.78 -13.68
N ILE A 463 -28.61 -5.84 -12.95
CA ILE A 463 -27.81 -6.08 -11.75
C ILE A 463 -28.72 -6.18 -10.52
N PRO A 464 -28.51 -7.14 -9.60
CA PRO A 464 -29.28 -7.21 -8.36
C PRO A 464 -29.04 -5.97 -7.49
N LYS A 465 -30.12 -5.35 -7.01
CA LYS A 465 -30.08 -4.31 -5.98
C LYS A 465 -30.06 -4.89 -4.56
N THR A 466 -30.64 -6.06 -4.39
CA THR A 466 -30.54 -6.83 -3.14
C THR A 466 -29.92 -8.18 -3.46
N THR A 467 -28.87 -8.54 -2.73
CA THR A 467 -28.14 -9.79 -2.97
C THR A 467 -28.46 -10.83 -1.90
N SER A 468 -28.74 -10.41 -0.67
CA SER A 468 -29.10 -11.29 0.46
C SER A 468 -30.42 -12.05 0.23
N PHE A 469 -31.45 -11.36 -0.26
CA PHE A 469 -32.73 -12.00 -0.59
C PHE A 469 -32.57 -13.08 -1.67
N VAL A 470 -31.87 -12.76 -2.77
CA VAL A 470 -31.65 -13.71 -3.87
C VAL A 470 -30.74 -14.87 -3.45
N ARG A 471 -29.66 -14.57 -2.74
CA ARG A 471 -28.73 -15.58 -2.20
C ARG A 471 -29.43 -16.52 -1.25
N GLY A 472 -30.24 -16.00 -0.33
CA GLY A 472 -30.97 -16.79 0.65
C GLY A 472 -31.95 -17.75 -0.03
N LEU A 473 -32.69 -17.28 -1.04
CA LEU A 473 -33.56 -18.14 -1.86
C LEU A 473 -32.77 -19.24 -2.59
N LEU A 474 -31.67 -18.90 -3.26
CA LEU A 474 -30.83 -19.86 -3.98
C LEU A 474 -30.17 -20.87 -3.02
N ALA A 475 -29.70 -20.42 -1.87
CA ALA A 475 -29.12 -21.28 -0.84
C ALA A 475 -30.15 -22.25 -0.26
N LEU A 476 -31.39 -21.80 -0.02
CA LEU A 476 -32.48 -22.69 0.40
C LEU A 476 -32.80 -23.74 -0.65
N ILE A 477 -32.85 -23.37 -1.93
CA ILE A 477 -33.07 -24.31 -3.03
C ILE A 477 -31.97 -25.38 -3.06
N HIS A 478 -30.70 -24.97 -2.91
CA HIS A 478 -29.59 -25.92 -2.90
C HIS A 478 -29.57 -26.80 -1.63
N PHE A 479 -29.88 -26.23 -0.47
CA PHE A 479 -29.86 -26.96 0.82
C PHE A 479 -31.03 -27.95 0.96
N LEU A 480 -32.21 -27.61 0.39
CA LEU A 480 -33.42 -28.43 0.42
C LEU A 480 -33.61 -29.28 -0.84
N ARG A 481 -32.58 -29.41 -1.69
CA ARG A 481 -32.66 -30.19 -2.92
C ARG A 481 -33.16 -31.62 -2.63
N PRO A 482 -34.13 -32.14 -3.40
CA PRO A 482 -34.68 -33.46 -3.17
C PRO A 482 -33.70 -34.54 -3.64
N ASP A 483 -33.58 -35.61 -2.86
CA ASP A 483 -32.92 -36.85 -3.26
C ASP A 483 -33.76 -37.58 -4.33
N GLU A 484 -33.11 -38.07 -5.38
CA GLU A 484 -33.80 -38.67 -6.54
C GLU A 484 -34.57 -39.95 -6.19
N ALA A 485 -34.15 -40.69 -5.17
CA ALA A 485 -34.77 -41.95 -4.77
C ALA A 485 -35.92 -41.75 -3.78
N THR A 486 -35.77 -40.83 -2.82
CA THR A 486 -36.72 -40.65 -1.70
C THR A 486 -37.61 -39.42 -1.85
N GLY A 487 -37.24 -38.43 -2.67
CA GLY A 487 -37.93 -37.15 -2.79
C GLY A 487 -37.85 -36.25 -1.55
N LEU A 488 -37.11 -36.68 -0.51
CA LEU A 488 -36.83 -35.94 0.73
C LEU A 488 -35.57 -35.08 0.56
N PRO A 489 -35.31 -34.08 1.43
CA PRO A 489 -34.09 -33.28 1.34
C PRO A 489 -32.84 -34.16 1.42
N GLU A 490 -32.03 -34.15 0.38
CA GLU A 490 -30.85 -35.00 0.23
C GLU A 490 -29.85 -34.80 1.40
N VAL A 491 -29.66 -33.54 1.80
CA VAL A 491 -28.76 -33.17 2.91
C VAL A 491 -29.25 -33.74 4.24
N LEU A 492 -30.57 -33.86 4.45
CA LEU A 492 -31.11 -34.50 5.64
C LEU A 492 -30.83 -36.01 5.58
N VAL A 493 -31.28 -36.68 4.52
CA VAL A 493 -31.23 -38.14 4.39
C VAL A 493 -29.80 -38.68 4.49
N LYS A 494 -28.83 -38.04 3.83
CA LYS A 494 -27.44 -38.49 3.80
C LYS A 494 -26.68 -38.30 5.12
N ASN A 495 -27.18 -37.46 6.02
CA ASN A 495 -26.49 -37.09 7.26
C ASN A 495 -27.22 -37.58 8.53
N VAL A 496 -28.20 -38.49 8.40
CA VAL A 496 -28.75 -39.23 9.55
C VAL A 496 -27.84 -40.41 9.87
N LYS A 497 -27.39 -40.49 11.12
CA LYS A 497 -26.55 -41.57 11.64
C LYS A 497 -27.38 -42.81 11.96
N PRO A 498 -26.77 -44.02 12.04
CA PRO A 498 -27.48 -45.25 12.39
C PRO A 498 -28.20 -45.22 13.75
N ASP A 499 -27.81 -44.32 14.65
CA ASP A 499 -28.42 -44.10 15.97
C ASP A 499 -29.62 -43.14 15.93
N ASN A 500 -30.11 -42.77 14.73
CA ASN A 500 -31.18 -41.78 14.51
C ASN A 500 -30.85 -40.40 15.09
N SER A 501 -29.57 -40.01 15.07
CA SER A 501 -29.10 -38.63 15.33
C SER A 501 -28.61 -37.95 14.05
N LEU A 502 -28.58 -36.61 14.04
CA LEU A 502 -28.11 -35.83 12.89
C LEU A 502 -26.62 -35.53 13.03
N ASP A 503 -25.84 -35.75 11.97
CA ASP A 503 -24.45 -35.29 11.92
C ASP A 503 -24.40 -33.77 11.72
N GLY A 504 -24.40 -33.03 12.82
CA GLY A 504 -24.41 -31.56 12.81
C GLY A 504 -23.22 -30.94 12.08
N GLU A 505 -22.03 -31.55 12.15
CA GLU A 505 -20.84 -31.01 11.46
C GLU A 505 -20.94 -31.21 9.94
N ALA A 506 -21.39 -32.38 9.51
CA ALA A 506 -21.59 -32.65 8.08
C ALA A 506 -22.70 -31.78 7.49
N VAL A 507 -23.82 -31.61 8.19
CA VAL A 507 -24.91 -30.70 7.78
C VAL A 507 -24.45 -29.25 7.77
N LYS A 508 -23.63 -28.82 8.73
CA LYS A 508 -23.02 -27.48 8.73
C LYS A 508 -22.13 -27.28 7.50
N ARG A 509 -21.31 -28.27 7.11
CA ARG A 509 -20.50 -28.22 5.87
C ARG A 509 -21.38 -28.08 4.62
N GLU A 510 -22.45 -28.85 4.51
CA GLU A 510 -23.40 -28.75 3.39
C GLU A 510 -24.18 -27.42 3.39
N MET A 511 -24.51 -26.86 4.55
CA MET A 511 -25.11 -25.52 4.67
C MET A 511 -24.14 -24.45 4.13
N MET A 512 -22.86 -24.51 4.53
CA MET A 512 -21.84 -23.58 4.04
C MET A 512 -21.66 -23.69 2.53
N LYS A 513 -21.63 -24.92 1.99
CA LYS A 513 -21.63 -25.17 0.55
C LYS A 513 -22.85 -24.55 -0.14
N SER A 514 -24.03 -24.72 0.44
CA SER A 514 -25.27 -24.13 -0.09
C SER A 514 -25.26 -22.61 -0.09
N MET A 515 -24.66 -21.98 0.93
CA MET A 515 -24.48 -20.53 1.00
C MET A 515 -23.49 -20.01 -0.04
N ASN A 516 -22.45 -20.78 -0.35
CA ASN A 516 -21.49 -20.46 -1.42
C ASN A 516 -22.13 -20.60 -2.80
N GLU A 517 -22.92 -21.66 -3.02
CA GLU A 517 -23.70 -21.82 -4.25
C GLU A 517 -24.74 -20.70 -4.39
N GLY A 518 -25.42 -20.32 -3.31
CA GLY A 518 -26.35 -19.19 -3.30
C GLY A 518 -25.70 -17.85 -3.61
N SER A 519 -24.40 -17.69 -3.34
CA SER A 519 -23.64 -16.48 -3.69
C SER A 519 -23.43 -16.30 -5.19
N LYS A 520 -23.70 -17.32 -6.02
CA LYS A 520 -23.63 -17.24 -7.49
C LYS A 520 -24.90 -16.59 -8.05
N ILE A 521 -25.14 -15.35 -7.64
CA ILE A 521 -26.34 -14.59 -8.00
C ILE A 521 -26.29 -14.25 -9.50
N PRO A 522 -27.31 -14.60 -10.30
CA PRO A 522 -27.32 -14.28 -11.70
C PRO A 522 -27.61 -12.79 -11.92
N VAL A 523 -27.04 -12.24 -12.99
CA VAL A 523 -27.39 -10.93 -13.50
C VAL A 523 -28.47 -11.14 -14.57
N LEU A 524 -29.65 -10.52 -14.39
CA LEU A 524 -30.80 -10.70 -15.27
C LEU A 524 -30.69 -9.74 -16.46
N VAL A 525 -30.14 -10.15 -17.61
CA VAL A 525 -30.00 -9.24 -18.76
C VAL A 525 -31.10 -9.42 -19.80
N VAL A 526 -31.43 -8.31 -20.49
CA VAL A 526 -32.44 -8.29 -21.57
C VAL A 526 -31.83 -7.98 -22.94
N LYS A 527 -30.95 -6.96 -23.10
CA LYS A 527 -30.09 -6.69 -24.29
C LYS A 527 -29.01 -5.65 -23.95
N ALA A 528 -27.81 -5.72 -24.54
CA ALA A 528 -26.72 -4.77 -24.30
C ALA A 528 -26.94 -3.37 -24.93
N ASP A 529 -27.42 -3.29 -26.18
CA ASP A 529 -27.48 -2.04 -26.97
C ASP A 529 -28.91 -1.52 -27.14
N LEU A 530 -29.23 -0.28 -26.72
CA LEU A 530 -30.57 0.28 -26.93
C LEU A 530 -30.61 1.83 -27.04
N SER A 531 -31.43 2.29 -28.00
CA SER A 531 -31.83 3.69 -28.23
C SER A 531 -32.65 4.27 -27.06
N ILE A 532 -32.87 5.60 -27.05
CA ILE A 532 -33.60 6.29 -25.96
C ILE A 532 -35.03 5.74 -25.76
N ILE A 533 -35.72 5.39 -26.84
CA ILE A 533 -37.10 4.83 -26.80
C ILE A 533 -37.09 3.43 -26.18
N GLU A 534 -36.05 2.66 -26.46
CA GLU A 534 -35.87 1.31 -25.94
C GLU A 534 -35.43 1.30 -24.48
N LYS A 535 -34.80 2.36 -23.96
CA LYS A 535 -34.49 2.49 -22.52
C LYS A 535 -35.74 2.45 -21.63
N LYS A 536 -36.88 2.99 -22.09
CA LYS A 536 -38.14 2.94 -21.35
C LYS A 536 -38.74 1.53 -21.37
N LYS A 537 -38.77 0.88 -22.53
CA LYS A 537 -39.17 -0.53 -22.69
C LYS A 537 -38.29 -1.48 -21.86
N ARG A 538 -36.99 -1.21 -21.78
CA ARG A 538 -36.03 -1.98 -20.98
C ARG A 538 -36.39 -1.97 -19.49
N LYS A 539 -36.80 -0.82 -18.95
CA LYS A 539 -37.22 -0.72 -17.55
C LYS A 539 -38.39 -1.66 -17.28
N GLU A 540 -39.43 -1.61 -18.11
CA GLU A 540 -40.62 -2.45 -17.97
C GLU A 540 -40.31 -3.95 -18.16
N GLN A 541 -39.46 -4.29 -19.14
CA GLN A 541 -38.99 -5.65 -19.37
C GLN A 541 -38.17 -6.19 -18.19
N MET A 542 -37.28 -5.37 -17.63
CA MET A 542 -36.50 -5.73 -16.45
C MET A 542 -37.36 -5.88 -15.21
N GLU A 543 -38.31 -4.97 -14.99
CA GLU A 543 -39.27 -5.06 -13.89
C GLU A 543 -40.08 -6.35 -13.96
N LYS A 544 -40.50 -6.75 -15.17
CA LYS A 544 -41.16 -8.03 -15.41
C LYS A 544 -40.22 -9.23 -15.17
N LYS A 545 -39.01 -9.24 -15.77
CA LYS A 545 -38.06 -10.36 -15.60
C LYS A 545 -37.63 -10.54 -14.14
N SER A 546 -37.36 -9.45 -13.43
CA SER A 546 -37.03 -9.45 -11.99
C SER A 546 -38.14 -10.10 -11.19
N ARG A 547 -39.38 -9.64 -11.39
CA ARG A 547 -40.55 -10.18 -10.72
C ARG A 547 -40.75 -11.67 -11.03
N ASP A 548 -40.76 -12.04 -12.30
CA ASP A 548 -41.04 -13.42 -12.73
C ASP A 548 -39.97 -14.40 -12.22
N TYR A 549 -38.69 -13.99 -12.24
CA TYR A 549 -37.58 -14.76 -11.69
C TYR A 549 -37.73 -14.97 -10.17
N LEU A 550 -37.93 -13.90 -9.40
CA LEU A 550 -38.04 -13.98 -7.95
C LEU A 550 -39.28 -14.74 -7.49
N LEU A 551 -40.44 -14.54 -8.14
CA LEU A 551 -41.64 -15.32 -7.87
C LEU A 551 -41.43 -16.82 -8.12
N THR A 552 -40.66 -17.16 -9.15
CA THR A 552 -40.31 -18.56 -9.45
C THR A 552 -39.43 -19.16 -8.35
N LEU A 553 -38.40 -18.44 -7.90
CA LEU A 553 -37.56 -18.88 -6.77
C LEU A 553 -38.38 -19.03 -5.49
N MET A 554 -39.21 -18.04 -5.16
CA MET A 554 -40.05 -18.05 -3.96
C MET A 554 -41.01 -19.25 -3.97
N LYS A 555 -41.69 -19.50 -5.08
CA LYS A 555 -42.58 -20.66 -5.25
C LYS A 555 -41.82 -21.99 -5.12
N THR A 556 -40.60 -22.04 -5.63
CA THR A 556 -39.74 -23.24 -5.52
C THR A 556 -39.40 -23.52 -4.06
N VAL A 557 -38.93 -22.51 -3.32
CA VAL A 557 -38.64 -22.63 -1.88
C VAL A 557 -39.89 -23.01 -1.09
N GLU A 558 -41.05 -22.40 -1.39
CA GLU A 558 -42.33 -22.75 -0.76
C GLU A 558 -42.67 -24.23 -0.96
N CYS A 559 -42.56 -24.75 -2.18
CA CYS A 559 -42.81 -26.15 -2.50
C CYS A 559 -41.84 -27.10 -1.77
N LEU A 560 -40.56 -26.73 -1.68
CA LEU A 560 -39.56 -27.51 -0.95
C LEU A 560 -39.84 -27.55 0.57
N LEU A 561 -40.28 -26.42 1.15
CA LEU A 561 -40.69 -26.35 2.55
C LEU A 561 -42.01 -27.09 2.82
N GLU A 562 -42.94 -27.09 1.87
CA GLU A 562 -44.17 -27.89 1.95
C GLU A 562 -43.84 -29.40 1.97
N LYS A 563 -42.92 -29.85 1.10
CA LYS A 563 -42.40 -31.23 1.14
C LYS A 563 -41.70 -31.54 2.46
N PHE A 564 -40.88 -30.61 2.97
CA PHE A 564 -40.23 -30.76 4.27
C PHE A 564 -41.25 -30.93 5.40
N ASN A 565 -42.37 -30.18 5.37
CA ASN A 565 -43.46 -30.32 6.34
C ASN A 565 -44.21 -31.68 6.26
N THR A 566 -43.99 -32.45 5.19
CA THR A 566 -44.57 -33.80 5.01
C THR A 566 -43.59 -34.93 5.34
N LEU A 567 -42.47 -34.65 6.03
CA LEU A 567 -41.48 -35.66 6.41
C LEU A 567 -42.12 -36.86 7.14
N PRO A 568 -41.71 -38.11 6.83
CA PRO A 568 -42.16 -39.31 7.54
C PRO A 568 -41.88 -39.26 9.05
N LEU A 569 -42.65 -40.04 9.81
CA LEU A 569 -42.54 -40.10 11.28
C LEU A 569 -41.12 -40.40 11.78
N GLU A 570 -40.36 -41.22 11.06
CA GLU A 570 -38.98 -41.60 11.41
C GLU A 570 -38.04 -40.39 11.54
N TYR A 571 -38.25 -39.33 10.74
CA TYR A 571 -37.46 -38.09 10.78
C TYR A 571 -38.04 -37.04 11.75
N ARG A 572 -39.26 -37.26 12.27
CA ARG A 572 -39.87 -36.41 13.31
C ARG A 572 -39.51 -36.89 14.72
N MET A 573 -39.17 -38.18 14.86
CA MET A 573 -38.63 -38.74 16.09
C MET A 573 -37.22 -38.20 16.36
N ASN A 574 -36.79 -38.20 17.62
CA ASN A 574 -35.46 -37.74 18.06
C ASN A 574 -35.08 -36.30 17.66
N ARG A 575 -36.07 -35.43 17.40
CA ARG A 575 -35.86 -34.01 17.02
C ARG A 575 -35.00 -33.83 15.76
N LEU A 576 -34.87 -34.83 14.88
CA LEU A 576 -34.09 -34.73 13.63
C LEU A 576 -34.60 -33.59 12.74
N GLU A 577 -35.92 -33.53 12.51
CA GLU A 577 -36.60 -32.42 11.81
C GLU A 577 -36.25 -31.07 12.43
N ASN A 578 -36.34 -30.95 13.75
CA ASN A 578 -36.09 -29.71 14.47
C ASN A 578 -34.60 -29.29 14.43
N ASN A 579 -33.68 -30.25 14.51
CA ASN A 579 -32.24 -29.99 14.46
C ASN A 579 -31.82 -29.55 13.06
N PHE A 580 -32.31 -30.22 12.02
CA PHE A 580 -32.10 -29.82 10.63
C PHE A 580 -32.81 -28.50 10.30
N GLY A 581 -34.03 -28.33 10.80
CA GLY A 581 -34.84 -27.12 10.68
C GLY A 581 -34.20 -25.88 11.27
N SER A 582 -33.35 -26.04 12.30
CA SER A 582 -32.55 -24.93 12.83
C SER A 582 -31.60 -24.34 11.78
N TYR A 583 -31.01 -25.17 10.90
CA TYR A 583 -30.15 -24.71 9.80
C TYR A 583 -30.97 -24.04 8.69
N ILE A 584 -32.15 -24.56 8.36
CA ILE A 584 -33.09 -23.91 7.42
C ILE A 584 -33.47 -22.52 7.94
N ASN A 585 -33.80 -22.42 9.23
CA ASN A 585 -34.13 -21.14 9.87
C ASN A 585 -32.95 -20.16 9.85
N LYS A 586 -31.70 -20.63 9.95
CA LYS A 586 -30.51 -19.77 9.79
C LYS A 586 -30.44 -19.17 8.38
N ILE A 587 -30.66 -19.98 7.34
CA ILE A 587 -30.70 -19.45 5.96
C ILE A 587 -31.91 -18.52 5.79
N LEU A 588 -33.09 -18.85 6.32
CA LEU A 588 -34.29 -18.01 6.24
C LEU A 588 -34.09 -16.60 6.82
N ARG A 589 -33.32 -16.50 7.92
CA ARG A 589 -33.00 -15.21 8.54
C ARG A 589 -32.07 -14.35 7.67
N SER A 590 -31.31 -14.95 6.75
CA SER A 590 -30.41 -14.22 5.85
C SER A 590 -31.13 -13.48 4.70
N LEU A 591 -32.45 -13.67 4.52
CA LEU A 591 -33.20 -13.06 3.43
C LEU A 591 -33.54 -11.58 3.65
N ASN A 592 -33.32 -11.04 4.85
CA ASN A 592 -33.80 -9.70 5.22
C ASN A 592 -32.72 -8.62 4.97
N ASP A 593 -32.84 -7.91 3.84
CA ASP A 593 -32.17 -6.64 3.56
C ASP A 593 -33.09 -5.73 2.74
N PRO A 594 -33.15 -4.41 3.00
CA PRO A 594 -33.97 -3.49 2.20
C PRO A 594 -33.31 -3.17 0.83
N PRO A 595 -34.11 -2.95 -0.24
CA PRO A 595 -33.61 -2.56 -1.55
C PRO A 595 -33.11 -1.12 -1.60
N PHE A 596 -32.01 -0.87 -2.32
CA PHE A 596 -31.46 0.49 -2.52
C PHE A 596 -32.05 1.20 -3.76
N PHE A 597 -31.97 2.53 -3.80
CA PHE A 597 -32.51 3.37 -4.89
C PHE A 597 -31.60 3.43 -6.14
N ASP A 598 -32.18 3.59 -7.34
CA ASP A 598 -31.41 3.67 -8.61
C ASP A 598 -30.33 4.78 -8.62
N SER A 599 -30.54 5.88 -7.89
CA SER A 599 -29.57 6.98 -7.71
C SER A 599 -28.33 6.57 -6.90
N ASP A 600 -28.47 5.56 -6.05
CA ASP A 600 -27.39 5.03 -5.20
C ASP A 600 -26.66 3.86 -5.85
N ALA A 601 -27.08 3.41 -7.04
CA ALA A 601 -26.34 2.41 -7.81
C ALA A 601 -24.90 2.87 -8.08
N GLY A 602 -24.73 4.15 -8.46
CA GLY A 602 -23.44 4.84 -8.59
C GLY A 602 -22.53 4.73 -7.37
N LYS A 603 -23.12 4.46 -6.20
CA LYS A 603 -22.46 4.45 -4.90
C LYS A 603 -21.92 3.08 -4.47
N ARG A 604 -22.44 1.99 -5.04
CA ARG A 604 -22.00 0.61 -4.79
C ARG A 604 -21.26 -0.03 -5.97
N PHE A 605 -21.12 0.68 -7.10
CA PHE A 605 -20.19 0.28 -8.14
C PHE A 605 -18.78 0.70 -7.73
N ILE A 606 -17.84 -0.24 -7.61
CA ILE A 606 -16.47 0.15 -7.90
C ILE A 606 -16.41 0.38 -9.40
N ARG A 607 -16.23 1.64 -9.76
CA ARG A 607 -15.41 1.91 -10.94
C ARG A 607 -14.05 1.36 -10.57
N PRO A 608 -13.46 0.46 -11.37
CA PRO A 608 -12.13 -0.01 -11.07
C PRO A 608 -11.21 1.23 -10.90
N PRO A 609 -10.14 1.17 -10.09
CA PRO A 609 -9.38 2.34 -9.64
C PRO A 609 -9.16 3.33 -10.77
N LEU A 610 -9.58 4.60 -10.61
CA LEU A 610 -9.72 5.64 -11.65
C LEU A 610 -8.57 5.78 -12.68
N LYS A 611 -7.42 5.16 -12.45
CA LYS A 611 -6.18 5.28 -13.23
C LYS A 611 -5.93 4.20 -14.28
N PHE A 612 -6.62 3.04 -14.29
CA PHE A 612 -6.41 1.98 -15.31
C PHE A 612 -7.71 1.51 -16.00
N THR A 613 -8.80 2.29 -15.91
CA THR A 613 -10.14 1.68 -15.75
C THR A 613 -11.32 2.46 -16.32
N ARG A 614 -11.09 3.33 -17.30
CA ARG A 614 -12.21 3.78 -18.12
C ARG A 614 -12.48 2.68 -19.12
N SER A 615 -13.63 2.00 -18.99
CA SER A 615 -14.19 1.01 -19.95
C SER A 615 -13.76 1.29 -21.41
N PRO A 616 -12.57 0.83 -21.84
CA PRO A 616 -11.82 1.59 -22.85
C PRO A 616 -12.47 1.41 -24.21
N CYS A 617 -12.96 0.20 -24.49
CA CYS A 617 -13.64 -0.13 -25.73
C CYS A 617 -14.93 0.67 -25.96
N LYS A 618 -15.79 0.80 -24.93
CA LYS A 618 -17.08 1.50 -25.09
C LYS A 618 -16.90 3.01 -25.28
N ASP A 619 -16.07 3.63 -24.46
CA ASP A 619 -15.84 5.08 -24.54
C ASP A 619 -15.11 5.43 -25.84
N ALA A 620 -14.14 4.60 -26.26
CA ALA A 620 -13.50 4.70 -27.57
C ALA A 620 -14.51 4.56 -28.71
N LEU A 621 -15.34 3.51 -28.71
CA LEU A 621 -16.37 3.29 -29.72
C LEU A 621 -17.34 4.47 -29.82
N TRP A 622 -17.82 4.97 -28.68
CA TRP A 622 -18.73 6.11 -28.64
C TRP A 622 -18.09 7.39 -29.19
N LYS A 623 -16.81 7.63 -28.87
CA LYS A 623 -16.04 8.76 -29.44
C LYS A 623 -15.95 8.65 -30.95
N ARG A 624 -15.63 7.47 -31.48
CA ARG A 624 -15.51 7.19 -32.93
C ARG A 624 -16.85 7.31 -33.67
N LEU A 625 -17.94 6.78 -33.10
CA LEU A 625 -19.30 6.92 -33.65
C LEU A 625 -19.73 8.40 -33.71
N LYS A 626 -19.49 9.16 -32.63
CA LYS A 626 -19.84 10.59 -32.56
C LYS A 626 -19.10 11.40 -33.64
N ASN A 627 -17.86 11.03 -33.93
CA ASN A 627 -17.03 11.68 -34.94
C ASN A 627 -17.35 11.22 -36.38
N GLY A 628 -18.18 10.19 -36.56
CA GLY A 628 -18.47 9.60 -37.88
C GLY A 628 -17.34 8.75 -38.45
N ASP A 629 -16.40 8.31 -37.62
CA ASP A 629 -15.21 7.55 -38.03
C ASP A 629 -15.54 6.10 -38.39
N ILE A 630 -16.65 5.58 -37.88
CA ILE A 630 -17.12 4.19 -38.03
C ILE A 630 -18.64 4.21 -38.19
N THR A 631 -19.19 3.18 -38.85
CA THR A 631 -20.64 3.13 -39.11
C THR A 631 -21.44 2.50 -37.97
N GLY A 632 -20.79 1.70 -37.13
CA GLY A 632 -21.41 0.91 -36.06
C GLY A 632 -22.14 -0.34 -36.56
N LYS A 633 -22.05 -0.65 -37.86
CA LYS A 633 -22.62 -1.87 -38.46
C LYS A 633 -21.61 -3.01 -38.56
N GLU A 634 -20.35 -2.74 -38.24
CA GLU A 634 -19.25 -3.68 -38.33
C GLU A 634 -19.35 -4.71 -37.19
N GLU A 635 -19.50 -6.00 -37.50
CA GLU A 635 -19.69 -7.05 -36.49
C GLU A 635 -18.52 -7.14 -35.51
N ARG A 636 -17.28 -6.90 -35.97
CA ARG A 636 -16.07 -6.87 -35.12
C ARG A 636 -16.08 -5.79 -34.02
N LEU A 637 -16.85 -4.72 -34.20
CA LEU A 637 -16.98 -3.61 -33.26
C LEU A 637 -18.16 -3.77 -32.28
N LYS A 638 -18.94 -4.84 -32.44
CA LYS A 638 -20.06 -5.15 -31.56
C LYS A 638 -19.58 -5.37 -30.14
N LEU A 639 -20.16 -4.63 -29.21
CA LEU A 639 -19.81 -4.72 -27.79
C LEU A 639 -20.46 -5.95 -27.17
N VAL A 640 -19.65 -6.70 -26.44
CA VAL A 640 -20.07 -7.75 -25.52
C VAL A 640 -19.92 -7.21 -24.11
N ARG A 641 -20.98 -7.35 -23.31
CA ARG A 641 -20.92 -7.01 -21.90
C ARG A 641 -20.43 -8.21 -21.10
N VAL A 642 -19.31 -8.05 -20.41
CA VAL A 642 -18.83 -9.02 -19.41
C VAL A 642 -19.28 -8.55 -18.04
N GLU A 643 -19.85 -9.45 -17.25
CA GLU A 643 -20.37 -9.13 -15.92
C GLU A 643 -20.14 -10.26 -14.92
N ALA A 644 -20.06 -9.88 -13.64
CA ALA A 644 -19.87 -10.81 -12.54
C ALA A 644 -20.43 -10.23 -11.23
N VAL A 645 -20.90 -11.10 -10.35
CA VAL A 645 -21.23 -10.81 -8.96
C VAL A 645 -20.26 -11.59 -8.08
N ALA A 646 -19.26 -10.94 -7.53
CA ALA A 646 -18.30 -11.59 -6.63
C ALA A 646 -18.78 -11.50 -5.19
N PHE A 647 -18.77 -12.61 -4.45
CA PHE A 647 -18.94 -12.59 -3.01
C PHE A 647 -17.61 -12.30 -2.32
N LEU A 648 -17.57 -11.22 -1.57
CA LEU A 648 -16.42 -10.82 -0.77
C LEU A 648 -16.72 -11.22 0.67
N GLY A 649 -16.22 -12.39 1.07
CA GLY A 649 -16.38 -12.91 2.42
C GLY A 649 -15.59 -12.10 3.47
N CYS A 650 -15.91 -12.34 4.75
CA CYS A 650 -15.18 -11.83 5.92
C CYS A 650 -15.02 -10.31 5.96
N CYS A 651 -16.14 -9.61 6.13
CA CYS A 651 -16.10 -8.20 6.46
C CYS A 651 -16.03 -8.05 7.97
N ARG A 652 -15.00 -7.33 8.37
CA ARG A 652 -14.79 -6.80 9.69
C ARG A 652 -16.01 -5.85 9.92
N LEU A 653 -16.97 -6.23 10.79
CA LEU A 653 -18.06 -5.34 11.26
C LEU A 653 -17.43 -4.14 12.04
N SER A 654 -18.09 -3.38 12.93
CA SER A 654 -17.48 -2.23 13.71
C SER A 654 -17.08 -2.51 15.20
N GLN A 655 -17.60 -3.57 15.85
CA GLN A 655 -17.17 -4.19 17.18
C GLN A 655 -16.33 -5.55 17.25
N GLY A 656 -14.98 -5.60 17.29
CA GLY A 656 -14.04 -6.76 17.33
C GLY A 656 -14.15 -8.08 16.50
N ILE A 657 -15.31 -8.61 16.11
CA ILE A 657 -15.43 -10.06 15.78
C ILE A 657 -15.20 -10.41 14.30
N LEU A 658 -14.24 -11.31 14.03
CA LEU A 658 -14.16 -12.12 12.79
C LEU A 658 -15.19 -13.24 12.90
N SER A 659 -16.35 -13.07 12.28
CA SER A 659 -17.22 -14.21 12.07
C SER A 659 -16.58 -15.10 11.00
N GLY A 660 -16.21 -16.32 11.37
CA GLY A 660 -15.87 -17.38 10.41
C GLY A 660 -17.09 -17.94 9.68
N ASP A 661 -18.25 -17.29 9.78
CA ASP A 661 -19.49 -17.72 9.14
C ASP A 661 -19.55 -17.21 7.69
N PRO A 662 -19.50 -18.10 6.68
CA PRO A 662 -19.56 -17.72 5.28
C PRO A 662 -20.91 -17.10 4.89
N THR A 663 -21.93 -17.14 5.75
CA THR A 663 -23.16 -16.36 5.57
C THR A 663 -22.92 -14.84 5.63
N ILE A 664 -21.81 -14.39 6.25
CA ILE A 664 -21.49 -12.97 6.50
C ILE A 664 -20.48 -12.45 5.48
N GLY A 665 -20.94 -11.56 4.59
CA GLY A 665 -20.14 -10.89 3.56
C GLY A 665 -21.03 -10.08 2.62
N TYR A 666 -20.44 -9.25 1.77
CA TYR A 666 -21.19 -8.49 0.76
C TYR A 666 -20.88 -8.99 -0.65
N HIS A 667 -21.86 -8.82 -1.54
CA HIS A 667 -21.67 -9.09 -2.96
C HIS A 667 -21.30 -7.79 -3.66
N HIS A 668 -20.31 -7.87 -4.52
CA HIS A 668 -19.93 -6.78 -5.40
C HIS A 668 -20.24 -7.13 -6.85
N VAL A 669 -20.68 -6.13 -7.62
CA VAL A 669 -21.09 -6.34 -9.01
C VAL A 669 -20.16 -5.61 -9.96
N TYR A 670 -19.53 -6.39 -10.83
CA TYR A 670 -18.61 -5.95 -11.86
C TYR A 670 -19.28 -6.03 -13.22
N TRP A 671 -19.04 -5.04 -14.08
CA TRP A 671 -19.36 -5.13 -15.49
C TRP A 671 -18.53 -4.18 -16.34
N VAL A 672 -18.24 -4.59 -17.56
CA VAL A 672 -17.46 -3.83 -18.55
C VAL A 672 -18.00 -4.16 -19.94
N HIS A 673 -17.90 -3.21 -20.87
CA HIS A 673 -18.18 -3.49 -22.28
C HIS A 673 -16.87 -3.62 -23.02
N THR A 674 -16.74 -4.70 -23.78
CA THR A 674 -15.55 -5.01 -24.55
C THR A 674 -15.92 -5.65 -25.89
N THR A 675 -14.96 -6.05 -26.71
CA THR A 675 -15.20 -6.71 -28.00
C THR A 675 -14.95 -8.21 -27.91
N ARG A 676 -15.45 -8.97 -28.90
CA ARG A 676 -15.12 -10.40 -29.03
C ARG A 676 -13.62 -10.64 -29.11
N PHE A 677 -12.91 -9.79 -29.84
CA PHE A 677 -11.46 -9.85 -29.97
C PHE A 677 -10.75 -9.73 -28.63
N HIS A 678 -11.13 -8.77 -27.79
CA HIS A 678 -10.54 -8.62 -26.45
C HIS A 678 -10.82 -9.84 -25.55
N ILE A 679 -12.01 -10.43 -25.65
CA ILE A 679 -12.35 -11.68 -24.95
C ILE A 679 -11.47 -12.83 -25.43
N GLU A 680 -11.21 -12.92 -26.72
CA GLU A 680 -10.33 -13.94 -27.31
C GLU A 680 -8.88 -13.78 -26.82
N CYS A 681 -8.36 -12.56 -26.74
CA CYS A 681 -7.03 -12.30 -26.19
C CYS A 681 -6.89 -12.67 -24.71
N ILE A 682 -7.95 -12.53 -23.91
CA ILE A 682 -7.92 -12.86 -22.47
C ILE A 682 -8.18 -14.35 -22.22
N ALA A 683 -9.24 -14.88 -22.83
CA ALA A 683 -9.70 -16.25 -22.61
C ALA A 683 -10.57 -16.72 -23.79
N PRO A 684 -9.98 -17.37 -24.81
CA PRO A 684 -10.71 -17.86 -25.99
C PRO A 684 -11.90 -18.76 -25.66
N SER A 685 -11.80 -19.54 -24.56
CA SER A 685 -12.88 -20.42 -24.07
C SER A 685 -14.19 -19.70 -23.75
N LEU A 686 -14.17 -18.38 -23.55
CA LEU A 686 -15.36 -17.59 -23.24
C LEU A 686 -16.19 -17.25 -24.49
N LEU A 687 -15.63 -17.35 -25.70
CA LEU A 687 -16.34 -17.00 -26.93
C LEU A 687 -17.58 -17.87 -27.16
N THR A 688 -17.55 -19.14 -26.75
CA THR A 688 -18.71 -20.06 -26.87
C THR A 688 -19.76 -19.83 -25.79
N GLN A 689 -19.45 -19.01 -24.78
CA GLN A 689 -20.32 -18.71 -23.64
C GLN A 689 -21.04 -17.35 -23.80
N ILE A 690 -20.84 -16.67 -24.94
CA ILE A 690 -21.54 -15.43 -25.27
C ILE A 690 -23.00 -15.79 -25.57
N ASP A 691 -23.91 -15.19 -24.83
CA ASP A 691 -25.32 -15.18 -25.18
C ASP A 691 -25.51 -14.28 -26.42
N GLU A 692 -25.54 -14.88 -27.61
CA GLU A 692 -25.62 -14.15 -28.88
C GLU A 692 -26.92 -13.33 -29.03
N GLU A 693 -28.00 -13.70 -28.34
CA GLU A 693 -29.26 -12.96 -28.38
C GLU A 693 -29.14 -11.65 -27.58
N ASN A 694 -28.41 -11.68 -26.47
CA ASN A 694 -28.35 -10.58 -25.51
C ASN A 694 -27.02 -9.80 -25.52
N GLY A 695 -25.95 -10.37 -26.08
CA GLY A 695 -24.60 -9.81 -26.16
C GLY A 695 -23.85 -9.79 -24.82
N VAL A 696 -23.97 -10.86 -24.02
CA VAL A 696 -23.53 -10.87 -22.61
C VAL A 696 -22.74 -12.13 -22.26
N ILE A 697 -21.73 -11.98 -21.41
CA ILE A 697 -21.05 -13.07 -20.69
C ILE A 697 -21.22 -12.85 -19.19
N ASN A 698 -21.80 -13.84 -18.50
CA ASN A 698 -21.88 -13.87 -17.05
C ASN A 698 -20.81 -14.82 -16.47
N LEU A 699 -19.78 -14.26 -15.85
CA LEU A 699 -18.67 -15.04 -15.30
C LEU A 699 -19.09 -15.98 -14.17
N ASN A 700 -20.15 -15.67 -13.42
CA ASN A 700 -20.69 -16.56 -12.38
C ASN A 700 -21.26 -17.85 -12.97
N THR A 701 -21.90 -17.75 -14.13
CA THR A 701 -22.43 -18.90 -14.85
C THR A 701 -21.31 -19.72 -15.49
N VAL A 702 -20.34 -19.04 -16.11
CA VAL A 702 -19.20 -19.70 -16.76
C VAL A 702 -18.32 -20.49 -15.78
N CYS A 703 -18.14 -19.95 -14.57
CA CYS A 703 -17.36 -20.58 -13.51
C CYS A 703 -18.23 -21.37 -12.53
N HIS A 704 -19.49 -21.64 -12.86
CA HIS A 704 -20.43 -22.27 -11.91
C HIS A 704 -19.95 -23.64 -11.44
N ASN A 705 -19.40 -24.45 -12.35
CA ASN A 705 -18.93 -25.80 -12.06
C ASN A 705 -17.43 -25.88 -11.72
N ASP A 706 -16.74 -24.74 -11.59
CA ASP A 706 -15.32 -24.73 -11.27
C ASP A 706 -15.11 -25.25 -9.83
N THR A 707 -14.17 -26.17 -9.65
CA THR A 707 -13.85 -26.78 -8.34
C THR A 707 -13.06 -25.84 -7.43
N SER A 708 -12.44 -24.80 -8.00
CA SER A 708 -11.65 -23.77 -7.30
C SER A 708 -12.06 -22.36 -7.77
N PRO A 709 -12.06 -21.35 -6.89
CA PRO A 709 -12.33 -19.96 -7.27
C PRO A 709 -11.23 -19.31 -8.14
N ASP A 710 -10.08 -19.96 -8.33
CA ASP A 710 -8.91 -19.36 -9.00
C ASP A 710 -9.21 -18.87 -10.42
N ARG A 711 -9.94 -19.68 -11.20
CA ARG A 711 -10.32 -19.31 -12.58
C ARG A 711 -11.24 -18.09 -12.58
N PHE A 712 -12.24 -18.07 -11.70
CA PHE A 712 -13.15 -16.94 -11.55
C PHE A 712 -12.38 -15.67 -11.15
N GLN A 713 -11.46 -15.75 -10.19
CA GLN A 713 -10.65 -14.62 -9.75
C GLN A 713 -9.71 -14.09 -10.85
N LYS A 714 -9.06 -14.98 -11.61
CA LYS A 714 -8.20 -14.60 -12.76
C LYS A 714 -9.00 -13.88 -13.85
N LEU A 715 -10.18 -14.38 -14.18
CA LEU A 715 -11.06 -13.73 -15.16
C LEU A 715 -11.56 -12.38 -14.64
N LEU A 716 -11.94 -12.31 -13.37
CA LEU A 716 -12.36 -11.08 -12.72
C LEU A 716 -11.25 -10.02 -12.78
N ASP A 717 -10.01 -10.37 -12.44
CA ASP A 717 -8.88 -9.45 -12.58
C ASP A 717 -8.60 -9.05 -14.03
N SER A 718 -8.71 -10.00 -14.96
CA SER A 718 -8.36 -9.77 -16.36
C SER A 718 -9.30 -8.78 -17.06
N PHE A 719 -10.60 -8.78 -16.71
CA PHE A 719 -11.56 -7.86 -17.30
C PHE A 719 -11.74 -6.56 -16.51
N PHE A 720 -11.45 -6.57 -15.20
CA PHE A 720 -11.78 -5.45 -14.31
C PHE A 720 -10.56 -4.79 -13.66
N HIS A 721 -9.34 -5.26 -13.94
CA HIS A 721 -8.07 -4.68 -13.46
C HIS A 721 -8.06 -4.48 -11.93
N ILE A 722 -8.45 -5.51 -11.19
CA ILE A 722 -8.61 -5.45 -9.72
C ILE A 722 -7.25 -5.34 -9.04
N GLN A 723 -6.26 -6.07 -9.53
CA GLN A 723 -4.90 -6.16 -9.02
C GLN A 723 -3.97 -5.26 -9.86
N HIS A 724 -3.55 -4.16 -9.25
CA HIS A 724 -2.80 -3.07 -9.90
C HIS A 724 -1.61 -2.58 -9.06
N GLY A 725 -1.31 -3.24 -7.95
CA GLY A 725 -0.12 -2.96 -7.13
C GLY A 725 1.15 -3.46 -7.81
N GLY A 726 2.26 -2.76 -7.62
CA GLY A 726 3.57 -3.04 -8.20
C GLY A 726 4.06 -4.46 -7.99
N LEU A 727 3.89 -5.04 -6.80
CA LEU A 727 4.28 -6.43 -6.57
C LEU A 727 3.45 -7.44 -7.31
N TYR A 728 2.14 -7.20 -7.45
CA TYR A 728 1.34 -8.04 -8.31
C TYR A 728 1.85 -7.94 -9.74
N LEU A 729 2.11 -6.72 -10.23
CA LEU A 729 2.62 -6.51 -11.58
C LEU A 729 4.00 -7.14 -11.77
N ASN A 730 4.92 -7.01 -10.80
CA ASN A 730 6.27 -7.59 -10.79
C ASN A 730 6.26 -9.12 -10.70
N GLY A 731 5.37 -9.71 -9.89
CA GLY A 731 5.24 -11.15 -9.70
C GLY A 731 4.31 -11.85 -10.69
N SER A 732 3.51 -11.11 -11.47
CA SER A 732 2.55 -11.73 -12.39
C SER A 732 3.23 -12.30 -13.64
N ASP A 733 2.90 -13.55 -13.97
CA ASP A 733 3.20 -14.18 -15.26
C ASP A 733 2.08 -13.91 -16.27
N ARG A 734 1.51 -12.70 -16.22
CA ARG A 734 0.40 -12.32 -17.10
C ARG A 734 0.90 -12.30 -18.54
N THR A 735 0.24 -13.07 -19.40
CA THR A 735 0.59 -13.17 -20.81
C THR A 735 -0.64 -12.87 -21.64
N ILE A 736 -0.47 -11.98 -22.61
CA ILE A 736 -1.45 -11.67 -23.65
C ILE A 736 -0.65 -11.68 -24.95
N ASP A 737 -1.07 -12.51 -25.90
CA ASP A 737 -0.48 -12.55 -27.23
C ASP A 737 -1.53 -12.18 -28.27
N VAL A 738 -1.54 -10.90 -28.64
CA VAL A 738 -2.44 -10.37 -29.66
C VAL A 738 -2.10 -10.93 -31.05
N ASN A 739 -0.85 -11.28 -31.32
CA ASN A 739 -0.44 -11.75 -32.64
C ASN A 739 -1.02 -13.13 -32.92
N GLN A 740 -0.98 -14.03 -31.94
CA GLN A 740 -1.58 -15.36 -32.04
C GLN A 740 -3.07 -15.29 -32.41
N VAL A 741 -3.82 -14.39 -31.76
CA VAL A 741 -5.24 -14.17 -32.07
C VAL A 741 -5.42 -13.51 -33.44
N THR A 742 -4.52 -12.61 -33.82
CA THR A 742 -4.59 -11.93 -35.12
C THR A 742 -4.37 -12.89 -36.30
N GLU A 743 -3.58 -13.95 -36.11
CA GLU A 743 -3.37 -14.98 -37.14
C GLU A 743 -4.63 -15.80 -37.44
N SER A 744 -5.55 -15.95 -36.48
CA SER A 744 -6.83 -16.66 -36.68
C SER A 744 -7.89 -15.80 -37.38
N LEU A 745 -7.68 -14.49 -37.48
CA LEU A 745 -8.64 -13.56 -38.07
C LEU A 745 -8.72 -13.66 -39.60
N PRO A 746 -9.91 -13.44 -40.19
CA PRO A 746 -10.07 -13.42 -41.63
C PRO A 746 -9.40 -12.17 -42.24
N PRO A 747 -8.95 -12.21 -43.52
CA PRO A 747 -8.19 -11.12 -44.13
C PRO A 747 -8.88 -9.75 -44.10
N ASN A 748 -10.21 -9.72 -44.20
CA ASN A 748 -11.02 -8.50 -44.15
C ASN A 748 -11.07 -7.82 -42.77
N GLU A 749 -10.61 -8.49 -41.71
CA GLU A 749 -10.53 -7.97 -40.34
C GLU A 749 -9.10 -7.66 -39.90
N THR A 750 -8.14 -7.76 -40.81
CA THR A 750 -6.72 -7.46 -40.55
C THR A 750 -6.22 -6.32 -41.44
N TYR A 751 -5.33 -5.49 -40.89
CA TYR A 751 -4.44 -4.63 -41.66
C TYR A 751 -3.10 -5.32 -41.87
N THR A 752 -2.40 -4.97 -42.94
CA THR A 752 -0.99 -5.32 -43.14
C THR A 752 -0.15 -4.07 -42.93
N ILE A 753 0.63 -4.02 -41.86
CA ILE A 753 1.49 -2.89 -41.55
C ILE A 753 2.92 -3.26 -41.89
N LYS A 754 3.56 -2.46 -42.76
CA LYS A 754 4.99 -2.57 -43.02
C LYS A 754 5.75 -1.77 -41.96
N THR A 755 6.60 -2.44 -41.19
CA THR A 755 7.38 -1.85 -40.10
C THR A 755 8.77 -1.41 -40.57
N SER A 756 9.48 -0.67 -39.73
CA SER A 756 10.81 -0.09 -40.05
C SER A 756 11.88 -1.15 -40.35
N ASP A 757 11.75 -2.33 -39.76
CA ASP A 757 12.57 -3.53 -39.98
C ASP A 757 12.21 -4.30 -41.28
N GLY A 758 11.25 -3.79 -42.06
CA GLY A 758 10.82 -4.38 -43.34
C GLY A 758 9.87 -5.58 -43.20
N VAL A 759 9.40 -5.87 -41.98
CA VAL A 759 8.41 -6.93 -41.73
C VAL A 759 7.02 -6.44 -42.12
N ASN A 760 6.25 -7.29 -42.80
CA ASN A 760 4.82 -7.05 -43.07
C ASN A 760 4.00 -7.76 -41.99
N MET A 761 3.64 -7.03 -40.94
CA MET A 761 2.94 -7.56 -39.78
C MET A 761 1.42 -7.48 -40.00
N LYS A 762 0.70 -8.55 -39.68
CA LYS A 762 -0.77 -8.53 -39.62
C LYS A 762 -1.23 -7.94 -38.30
N VAL A 763 -2.20 -7.03 -38.37
CA VAL A 763 -2.69 -6.28 -37.22
C VAL A 763 -4.21 -6.28 -37.19
N PRO A 764 -4.86 -6.44 -36.03
CA PRO A 764 -6.31 -6.55 -35.94
C PRO A 764 -6.97 -5.16 -36.14
N LYS A 765 -7.90 -5.04 -37.10
CA LYS A 765 -8.58 -3.77 -37.40
C LYS A 765 -9.31 -3.20 -36.19
N VAL A 766 -9.93 -4.06 -35.38
CA VAL A 766 -10.71 -3.69 -34.19
C VAL A 766 -9.91 -2.84 -33.20
N LEU A 767 -8.62 -3.10 -32.99
CA LEU A 767 -7.82 -2.32 -32.06
C LEU A 767 -7.49 -0.92 -32.61
N PHE A 768 -7.06 -0.84 -33.87
CA PHE A 768 -6.75 0.45 -34.50
C PHE A 768 -7.99 1.32 -34.71
N GLU A 769 -9.11 0.74 -35.18
CA GLU A 769 -10.34 1.49 -35.42
C GLU A 769 -10.95 2.05 -34.12
N LEU A 770 -10.79 1.37 -32.99
CA LEU A 770 -11.23 1.85 -31.69
C LEU A 770 -10.28 2.89 -31.11
N PHE A 771 -8.99 2.56 -31.02
CA PHE A 771 -8.06 3.29 -30.17
C PHE A 771 -7.19 4.31 -30.91
N SER A 772 -7.03 4.21 -32.23
CA SER A 772 -6.18 5.12 -33.01
C SER A 772 -7.00 6.17 -33.77
N GLU A 773 -6.81 7.45 -33.46
CA GLU A 773 -7.42 8.52 -34.29
C GLU A 773 -6.67 8.73 -35.60
N PHE A 774 -5.39 8.37 -35.64
CA PHE A 774 -4.60 8.33 -36.87
C PHE A 774 -5.26 7.42 -37.92
N ASP A 775 -5.70 6.22 -37.53
CA ASP A 775 -6.38 5.31 -38.46
C ASP A 775 -7.69 5.92 -39.00
N ALA A 776 -8.46 6.58 -38.13
CA ALA A 776 -9.66 7.30 -38.56
C ALA A 776 -9.34 8.40 -39.58
N ALA A 777 -8.27 9.17 -39.37
CA ALA A 777 -7.84 10.21 -40.31
C ALA A 777 -7.39 9.61 -41.65
N ARG A 778 -6.56 8.57 -41.63
CA ARG A 778 -6.09 7.86 -42.82
C ARG A 778 -7.27 7.40 -43.69
N ARG A 779 -8.27 6.75 -43.09
CA ARG A 779 -9.46 6.24 -43.80
C ARG A 779 -10.34 7.34 -44.41
N ARG A 780 -10.31 8.57 -43.87
CA ARG A 780 -11.07 9.71 -44.44
C ARG A 780 -10.41 10.32 -45.68
N HIS A 781 -9.08 10.22 -45.79
CA HIS A 781 -8.30 10.86 -46.86
C HIS A 781 -7.93 9.91 -48.02
N GLU A 782 -8.34 8.63 -47.96
CA GLU A 782 -8.17 7.68 -49.07
C GLU A 782 -9.16 7.97 -50.22
N ASN A 783 -8.63 8.42 -51.36
CA ASN A 783 -9.39 8.70 -52.58
C ASN A 783 -9.89 7.39 -53.23
N GLY A 784 -11.07 6.93 -52.83
CA GLY A 784 -12.12 6.27 -53.64
C GLY A 784 -11.81 5.01 -54.48
N SER A 785 -10.56 4.62 -54.72
CA SER A 785 -10.21 3.50 -55.63
C SER A 785 -9.39 2.39 -54.97
N GLU A 786 -8.74 2.65 -53.83
CA GLU A 786 -8.12 1.61 -53.00
C GLU A 786 -8.32 1.98 -51.53
N LYS A 787 -9.29 1.33 -50.86
CA LYS A 787 -9.25 1.20 -49.40
C LYS A 787 -8.09 0.26 -49.08
N SER A 788 -6.88 0.79 -48.98
CA SER A 788 -5.72 -0.05 -48.76
C SER A 788 -5.72 -0.49 -47.29
N ASP A 789 -5.98 -1.78 -47.08
CA ASP A 789 -5.74 -2.43 -45.79
C ASP A 789 -4.24 -2.55 -45.47
N THR A 790 -3.37 -1.99 -46.33
CA THR A 790 -1.92 -1.97 -46.19
C THR A 790 -1.40 -0.55 -46.03
N PHE A 791 -0.60 -0.30 -44.99
CA PHE A 791 0.10 0.98 -44.77
C PHE A 791 1.45 0.77 -44.06
N GLU A 792 2.27 1.80 -43.94
CA GLU A 792 3.64 1.70 -43.42
C GLU A 792 3.83 2.56 -42.16
N LEU A 793 4.50 2.00 -41.15
CA LEU A 793 4.99 2.68 -39.96
C LEU A 793 6.52 2.69 -39.99
N LYS A 794 7.08 3.71 -40.66
CA LYS A 794 8.50 3.77 -41.05
C LYS A 794 9.49 3.87 -39.88
N ASP A 795 9.03 4.34 -38.73
CA ASP A 795 9.90 4.63 -37.58
C ASP A 795 9.78 3.59 -36.44
N TYR A 796 8.91 2.58 -36.59
CA TYR A 796 8.61 1.63 -35.52
C TYR A 796 8.84 0.18 -35.96
N SER A 797 9.51 -0.58 -35.11
CA SER A 797 9.80 -2.00 -35.34
C SER A 797 8.56 -2.87 -35.16
N SER A 798 8.62 -4.10 -35.67
CA SER A 798 7.58 -5.11 -35.44
C SER A 798 7.41 -5.46 -33.96
N THR A 799 8.50 -5.46 -33.18
CA THR A 799 8.49 -5.71 -31.73
C THR A 799 7.74 -4.61 -30.97
N THR A 800 8.06 -3.35 -31.24
CA THR A 800 7.40 -2.17 -30.64
C THR A 800 5.90 -2.19 -30.94
N LEU A 801 5.52 -2.50 -32.19
CA LEU A 801 4.13 -2.59 -32.62
C LEU A 801 3.40 -3.72 -31.88
N SER A 802 4.02 -4.90 -31.74
CA SER A 802 3.46 -6.01 -30.97
C SER A 802 3.22 -5.65 -29.50
N MET A 803 4.19 -5.00 -28.84
CA MET A 803 4.04 -4.58 -27.44
C MET A 803 2.94 -3.53 -27.28
N PHE A 804 2.85 -2.57 -28.21
CA PHE A 804 1.78 -1.58 -28.24
C PHE A 804 0.40 -2.22 -28.38
N LEU A 805 0.25 -3.23 -29.25
CA LEU A 805 -1.00 -3.98 -29.39
C LEU A 805 -1.40 -4.71 -28.11
N ASN A 806 -0.45 -5.34 -27.42
CA ASN A 806 -0.70 -5.96 -26.12
C ASN A 806 -1.15 -4.91 -25.09
N CYS A 807 -0.57 -3.71 -25.10
CA CYS A 807 -0.97 -2.60 -24.22
C CYS A 807 -2.38 -2.07 -24.50
N LEU A 808 -2.85 -2.11 -25.76
CA LEU A 808 -4.22 -1.75 -26.13
C LEU A 808 -5.27 -2.71 -25.54
N VAL A 809 -4.88 -3.97 -25.31
CA VAL A 809 -5.70 -4.98 -24.63
C VAL A 809 -5.56 -4.82 -23.12
N ASP A 810 -4.32 -4.76 -22.62
CA ASP A 810 -4.05 -4.50 -21.21
C ASP A 810 -2.74 -3.73 -21.01
N ILE A 811 -2.87 -2.50 -20.54
CA ILE A 811 -1.75 -1.57 -20.33
C ILE A 811 -0.69 -2.10 -19.36
N ARG A 812 -1.06 -3.02 -18.46
CA ARG A 812 -0.15 -3.61 -17.47
C ARG A 812 0.96 -4.43 -18.12
N MET A 813 0.79 -4.85 -19.37
CA MET A 813 1.81 -5.55 -20.15
C MET A 813 3.09 -4.71 -20.32
N CYS A 814 2.99 -3.37 -20.29
CA CYS A 814 4.13 -2.46 -20.40
C CYS A 814 4.97 -2.37 -19.11
N TYR A 815 4.47 -2.84 -17.97
CA TYR A 815 5.07 -2.56 -16.66
C TYR A 815 6.50 -3.10 -16.53
N LYS A 816 6.71 -4.35 -16.96
CA LYS A 816 8.01 -5.06 -16.87
C LYS A 816 8.97 -4.74 -18.02
N GLU A 817 8.53 -4.00 -19.03
CA GLU A 817 9.36 -3.70 -20.19
C GLU A 817 10.49 -2.73 -19.86
N SER A 818 11.53 -2.70 -20.69
CA SER A 818 12.64 -1.74 -20.55
C SER A 818 12.14 -0.30 -20.71
N MET A 819 12.86 0.66 -20.12
CA MET A 819 12.51 2.08 -20.26
C MET A 819 12.51 2.52 -21.73
N GLU A 820 13.48 2.05 -22.52
CA GLU A 820 13.52 2.30 -23.97
C GLU A 820 12.24 1.82 -24.67
N SER A 821 11.82 0.58 -24.40
CA SER A 821 10.59 0.00 -24.98
C SER A 821 9.35 0.79 -24.55
N LYS A 822 9.25 1.18 -23.27
CA LYS A 822 8.16 2.03 -22.76
C LYS A 822 8.10 3.37 -23.50
N MET A 823 9.24 4.00 -23.75
CA MET A 823 9.34 5.26 -24.48
C MET A 823 8.98 5.11 -25.96
N GLU A 824 9.37 4.02 -26.61
CA GLU A 824 8.94 3.73 -27.99
C GLU A 824 7.43 3.48 -28.10
N ILE A 825 6.86 2.71 -27.16
CA ILE A 825 5.42 2.47 -27.07
C ILE A 825 4.68 3.79 -26.83
N TYR A 826 5.18 4.65 -25.95
CA TYR A 826 4.62 6.00 -25.72
C TYR A 826 4.66 6.85 -27.00
N LYS A 827 5.80 6.89 -27.70
CA LYS A 827 5.92 7.62 -28.97
C LYS A 827 4.96 7.07 -30.04
N LEU A 828 4.80 5.75 -30.11
CA LEU A 828 3.84 5.12 -31.03
C LEU A 828 2.40 5.45 -30.64
N ALA A 829 2.08 5.47 -29.34
CA ALA A 829 0.78 5.89 -28.84
C ALA A 829 0.50 7.37 -29.20
N GLU A 830 1.47 8.26 -29.08
CA GLU A 830 1.35 9.66 -29.52
C GLU A 830 1.16 9.77 -31.03
N PHE A 831 1.98 9.06 -31.83
CA PHE A 831 1.88 9.05 -33.28
C PHE A 831 0.50 8.54 -33.77
N THR A 832 0.02 7.45 -33.18
CA THR A 832 -1.28 6.86 -33.50
C THR A 832 -2.47 7.60 -32.87
N LEU A 833 -2.20 8.62 -32.04
CA LEU A 833 -3.16 9.39 -31.27
C LEU A 833 -4.00 8.51 -30.32
N ALA A 834 -3.40 7.50 -29.70
CA ALA A 834 -4.03 6.62 -28.73
C ALA A 834 -4.18 7.30 -27.34
N THR A 835 -4.96 8.39 -27.28
CA THR A 835 -5.05 9.29 -26.12
C THR A 835 -5.47 8.60 -24.81
N LEU A 836 -6.19 7.47 -24.90
CA LEU A 836 -6.64 6.72 -23.72
C LEU A 836 -5.49 5.99 -23.01
N LEU A 837 -4.45 5.58 -23.73
CA LEU A 837 -3.29 4.89 -23.15
C LEU A 837 -2.24 5.87 -22.64
N ARG A 838 -2.16 7.06 -23.23
CA ARG A 838 -1.08 8.02 -22.99
C ARG A 838 -0.84 8.32 -21.51
N ASP A 839 -1.89 8.70 -20.79
CA ASP A 839 -1.77 9.12 -19.38
C ASP A 839 -1.38 7.92 -18.49
N GLU A 840 -1.85 6.71 -18.84
CA GLU A 840 -1.52 5.47 -18.14
C GLU A 840 -0.07 5.03 -18.42
N LEU A 841 0.43 5.22 -19.65
CA LEU A 841 1.81 4.98 -20.02
C LEU A 841 2.76 5.93 -19.29
N LEU A 842 2.46 7.24 -19.26
CA LEU A 842 3.25 8.22 -18.52
C LEU A 842 3.32 7.87 -17.03
N TYR A 843 2.19 7.42 -16.47
CA TYR A 843 2.15 6.95 -15.09
C TYR A 843 3.08 5.75 -14.86
N ILE A 844 3.03 4.71 -15.70
CA ILE A 844 3.92 3.54 -15.60
C ILE A 844 5.39 3.94 -15.78
N ILE A 845 5.70 4.84 -16.72
CA ILE A 845 7.04 5.37 -16.96
C ILE A 845 7.57 6.04 -15.68
N VAL A 846 6.82 6.99 -15.12
CA VAL A 846 7.24 7.69 -13.89
C VAL A 846 7.39 6.71 -12.73
N LEU A 847 6.46 5.79 -12.55
CA LEU A 847 6.54 4.80 -11.47
C LEU A 847 7.80 3.95 -11.54
N THR A 848 8.15 3.47 -12.73
CA THR A 848 9.27 2.53 -12.94
C THR A 848 10.61 3.22 -13.23
N ALA A 849 10.65 4.55 -13.26
CA ALA A 849 11.85 5.31 -13.57
C ALA A 849 12.95 5.20 -12.51
N GLU A 850 14.16 4.92 -12.96
CA GLU A 850 15.39 4.96 -12.16
C GLU A 850 16.25 6.18 -12.55
N GLU A 851 17.25 6.52 -11.73
CA GLU A 851 18.11 7.70 -11.98
C GLU A 851 18.83 7.64 -13.33
N LYS A 852 19.18 6.44 -13.81
CA LYS A 852 19.78 6.22 -15.14
C LYS A 852 18.86 6.65 -16.29
N ASP A 853 17.55 6.70 -16.06
CA ASP A 853 16.54 7.03 -17.06
C ASP A 853 16.31 8.54 -17.21
N TYR A 854 17.10 9.38 -16.53
CA TYR A 854 16.87 10.83 -16.47
C TYR A 854 16.76 11.50 -17.84
N GLU A 855 17.50 11.06 -18.86
CA GLU A 855 17.42 11.61 -20.23
C GLU A 855 16.05 11.35 -20.87
N HIS A 856 15.44 10.20 -20.61
CA HIS A 856 14.09 9.89 -21.10
C HIS A 856 13.04 10.77 -20.40
N LEU A 857 13.15 10.94 -19.08
CA LEU A 857 12.24 11.79 -18.33
C LEU A 857 12.42 13.26 -18.70
N LYS A 858 13.64 13.69 -18.97
CA LYS A 858 13.98 15.05 -19.41
C LYS A 858 13.30 15.42 -20.73
N PHE A 859 13.24 14.48 -21.67
CA PHE A 859 12.45 14.67 -22.89
C PHE A 859 10.95 14.87 -22.56
N LEU A 860 10.39 14.05 -21.67
CA LEU A 860 8.98 14.13 -21.28
C LEU A 860 8.64 15.39 -20.47
N THR A 861 9.53 15.86 -19.60
CA THR A 861 9.32 17.09 -18.84
C THR A 861 9.39 18.34 -19.72
N PHE A 862 10.12 18.27 -20.84
CA PHE A 862 10.07 19.30 -21.87
C PHE A 862 8.76 19.25 -22.67
N GLU A 863 8.33 18.06 -23.10
CA GLU A 863 7.13 17.89 -23.94
C GLU A 863 5.80 18.02 -23.18
N ARG A 864 5.76 17.58 -21.92
CA ARG A 864 4.57 17.37 -21.06
C ARG A 864 4.85 17.81 -19.62
N ARG A 865 5.29 19.06 -19.48
CA ARG A 865 5.80 19.60 -18.21
C ARG A 865 4.82 19.44 -17.04
N ASP A 866 3.57 19.86 -17.22
CA ASP A 866 2.58 19.91 -16.13
C ASP A 866 2.07 18.53 -15.72
N GLU A 867 1.90 17.61 -16.68
CA GLU A 867 1.55 16.22 -16.40
C GLU A 867 2.69 15.54 -15.63
N MET A 868 3.94 15.70 -16.08
CA MET A 868 5.11 15.12 -15.42
C MET A 868 5.29 15.70 -14.01
N ILE A 869 5.16 17.02 -13.81
CA ILE A 869 5.20 17.64 -12.49
C ILE A 869 4.12 17.04 -11.57
N SER A 870 2.91 16.85 -12.10
CA SER A 870 1.81 16.27 -11.32
C SER A 870 2.07 14.81 -10.95
N LEU A 871 2.53 13.98 -11.89
CA LEU A 871 2.86 12.58 -11.66
C LEU A 871 4.04 12.42 -10.69
N ILE A 872 5.11 13.20 -10.86
CA ILE A 872 6.28 13.18 -9.98
C ILE A 872 5.88 13.62 -8.56
N ALA A 873 5.15 14.74 -8.42
CA ALA A 873 4.66 15.20 -7.13
C ALA A 873 3.75 14.16 -6.43
N GLU A 874 2.87 13.52 -7.19
CA GLU A 874 1.90 12.57 -6.66
C GLU A 874 2.50 11.19 -6.38
N HIS A 875 3.51 10.74 -7.12
CA HIS A 875 3.97 9.34 -7.06
C HIS A 875 5.46 9.15 -6.83
N ARG A 876 6.32 10.05 -7.32
CA ARG A 876 7.79 9.92 -7.23
C ARG A 876 8.49 11.21 -6.77
N PRO A 877 8.10 11.80 -5.64
CA PRO A 877 8.69 13.04 -5.15
C PRO A 877 10.17 12.87 -4.78
N ASP A 878 10.62 11.62 -4.54
CA ASP A 878 11.99 11.24 -4.30
C ASP A 878 12.95 11.70 -5.42
N ILE A 879 12.48 11.78 -6.67
CA ILE A 879 13.25 12.28 -7.82
C ILE A 879 13.84 13.67 -7.55
N VAL A 880 13.10 14.55 -6.87
CA VAL A 880 13.54 15.93 -6.63
C VAL A 880 14.63 16.01 -5.54
N PHE A 881 14.56 15.14 -4.54
CA PHE A 881 15.41 15.21 -3.36
C PHE A 881 16.66 14.34 -3.48
N PHE A 882 16.57 13.20 -4.16
CA PHE A 882 17.59 12.17 -4.10
C PHE A 882 18.34 11.93 -5.40
N TRP A 883 17.76 12.26 -6.57
CA TRP A 883 18.50 12.14 -7.83
C TRP A 883 19.54 13.27 -7.96
N LYS A 884 20.74 12.89 -8.39
CA LYS A 884 21.86 13.81 -8.66
C LYS A 884 21.46 14.76 -9.78
N ASN A 885 20.96 14.20 -10.89
CA ASN A 885 20.48 14.94 -12.04
C ASN A 885 18.95 15.04 -12.02
N LEU A 886 18.45 16.27 -12.16
CA LEU A 886 17.02 16.49 -12.36
C LEU A 886 16.67 16.36 -13.84
N PRO A 887 15.47 15.84 -14.17
CA PRO A 887 15.03 15.71 -15.56
C PRO A 887 14.59 17.08 -16.11
N VAL A 888 15.48 18.09 -16.15
CA VAL A 888 15.19 19.43 -16.67
C VAL A 888 16.48 20.17 -17.07
N ASP A 889 16.48 20.82 -18.24
CA ASP A 889 17.64 21.60 -18.73
C ASP A 889 17.68 23.04 -18.21
N GLN A 890 16.52 23.70 -18.13
CA GLN A 890 16.43 25.12 -17.84
C GLN A 890 15.62 25.37 -16.58
N ASN A 891 16.07 26.33 -15.77
CA ASN A 891 15.46 26.70 -14.50
C ASN A 891 15.17 25.50 -13.56
N PRO A 892 16.19 24.73 -13.13
CA PRO A 892 16.01 23.63 -12.18
C PRO A 892 15.35 24.09 -10.87
N LEU A 893 15.69 25.29 -10.39
CA LEU A 893 15.13 25.85 -9.16
C LEU A 893 13.61 26.09 -9.28
N GLY A 894 13.14 26.59 -10.42
CA GLY A 894 11.72 26.75 -10.70
C GLY A 894 11.00 25.42 -10.84
N PHE A 895 11.63 24.41 -11.45
CA PHE A 895 11.09 23.05 -11.51
C PHE A 895 10.91 22.43 -10.12
N ILE A 896 11.94 22.53 -9.26
CA ILE A 896 11.88 22.12 -7.85
C ILE A 896 10.70 22.81 -7.16
N ASN A 897 10.59 24.14 -7.31
CA ASN A 897 9.53 24.93 -6.69
C ASN A 897 8.12 24.50 -7.14
N ALA A 898 7.93 24.20 -8.43
CA ALA A 898 6.64 23.77 -8.97
C ALA A 898 6.18 22.43 -8.39
N ILE A 899 7.07 21.42 -8.35
CA ILE A 899 6.78 20.12 -7.75
C ILE A 899 6.47 20.28 -6.27
N ILE A 900 7.28 21.06 -5.55
CA ILE A 900 7.09 21.31 -4.12
C ILE A 900 5.73 21.96 -3.83
N ASN A 901 5.32 22.95 -4.62
CA ASN A 901 4.01 23.57 -4.49
C ASN A 901 2.89 22.55 -4.76
N LYS A 902 3.05 21.71 -5.78
CA LYS A 902 2.09 20.64 -6.10
C LYS A 902 1.97 19.63 -4.98
N ILE A 903 3.09 19.10 -4.46
CA ILE A 903 3.14 18.23 -3.27
C ILE A 903 2.37 18.91 -2.14
N SER A 904 2.58 20.21 -1.96
CA SER A 904 1.95 20.94 -0.88
C SER A 904 0.45 21.12 -0.96
N SER A 905 -0.08 21.13 -2.18
CA SER A 905 -1.51 21.22 -2.45
C SER A 905 -2.22 19.87 -2.49
N THR A 906 -1.49 18.79 -2.81
CA THR A 906 -2.08 17.46 -3.11
C THR A 906 -1.88 16.45 -1.99
N ARG A 907 -0.73 16.44 -1.32
CA ARG A 907 -0.37 15.44 -0.29
C ARG A 907 -0.64 15.91 1.15
N TYR A 908 -1.01 17.18 1.35
CA TYR A 908 -1.30 17.72 2.68
C TYR A 908 -2.80 17.90 2.89
N GLN A 909 -3.52 16.80 3.02
CA GLN A 909 -4.81 16.82 3.70
C GLN A 909 -4.51 16.73 5.21
N LYS A 910 -5.10 17.64 6.00
CA LYS A 910 -5.11 17.51 7.45
C LYS A 910 -5.87 16.21 7.75
N ILE A 911 -5.17 15.17 8.15
CA ILE A 911 -5.81 13.98 8.68
C ILE A 911 -6.36 14.43 10.04
N GLU A 912 -7.68 14.56 10.16
CA GLU A 912 -8.29 14.58 11.49
C GLU A 912 -7.89 13.25 12.14
N ASN A 913 -7.17 13.32 13.26
CA ASN A 913 -6.65 12.16 13.96
C ASN A 913 -7.77 11.13 14.18
N GLU A 914 -7.78 10.07 13.38
CA GLU A 914 -8.67 8.92 13.56
C GLU A 914 -7.91 7.65 13.95
N ASP A 915 -6.62 7.72 14.31
CA ASP A 915 -5.92 6.61 14.97
C ASP A 915 -5.03 7.11 16.11
N ASP A 916 -5.33 6.65 17.32
CA ASP A 916 -4.64 6.88 18.60
C ASP A 916 -3.23 6.24 18.70
N ASP A 917 -2.64 5.78 17.58
CA ASP A 917 -1.38 5.03 17.57
C ASP A 917 -0.15 5.82 17.07
N VAL A 918 -0.26 7.13 16.84
CA VAL A 918 0.94 7.97 16.75
C VAL A 918 1.41 8.18 18.19
N GLN A 919 2.37 7.37 18.64
CA GLN A 919 3.08 7.63 19.89
C GLN A 919 3.74 9.00 19.76
N ILE A 920 3.10 10.01 20.34
CA ILE A 920 3.71 11.31 20.52
C ILE A 920 4.92 11.07 21.41
N ILE A 921 6.12 11.20 20.83
CA ILE A 921 7.37 11.22 21.59
C ILE A 921 7.36 12.49 22.43
N GLU A 922 6.78 12.42 23.62
CA GLU A 922 6.94 13.45 24.62
C GLU A 922 8.29 13.26 25.31
N PRO A 923 9.10 14.32 25.49
CA PRO A 923 10.34 14.22 26.26
C PRO A 923 9.98 13.76 27.69
N VAL A 924 10.40 12.55 28.04
CA VAL A 924 10.10 11.94 29.33
C VAL A 924 11.12 12.40 30.36
N THR A 925 10.63 12.85 31.53
CA THR A 925 11.45 13.10 32.72
C THR A 925 11.87 11.77 33.34
N ALA A 926 13.17 11.51 33.43
CA ALA A 926 13.66 10.31 34.10
C ALA A 926 13.82 10.57 35.59
N LYS A 927 13.04 9.87 36.42
CA LYS A 927 13.16 9.94 37.89
C LYS A 927 14.37 9.17 38.43
N GLU A 928 14.88 8.19 37.68
CA GLU A 928 15.88 7.22 38.18
C GLU A 928 17.21 7.25 37.42
N GLU A 929 17.34 7.98 36.30
CA GLU A 929 18.50 7.91 35.39
C GLU A 929 19.01 9.30 35.02
N ILE A 930 19.60 9.98 36.00
CA ILE A 930 20.22 11.30 35.81
C ILE A 930 21.62 11.10 35.21
N ILE A 931 21.87 11.75 34.07
CA ILE A 931 23.20 11.79 33.45
C ILE A 931 23.87 13.10 33.85
N CYS A 932 25.15 13.02 34.21
CA CYS A 932 25.97 14.19 34.55
C CYS A 932 25.94 15.26 33.43
N PRO A 933 25.46 16.48 33.70
CA PRO A 933 25.39 17.57 32.72
C PRO A 933 26.75 17.93 32.10
N ASP A 934 27.84 17.83 32.86
CA ASP A 934 29.18 18.13 32.38
C ASP A 934 29.69 17.06 31.38
N TYR A 935 29.31 15.80 31.58
CA TYR A 935 29.59 14.73 30.60
C TYR A 935 28.80 14.94 29.30
N LEU A 936 27.50 15.23 29.39
CA LEU A 936 26.68 15.54 28.21
C LEU A 936 27.22 16.76 27.46
N ARG A 937 27.70 17.77 28.19
CA ARG A 937 28.34 18.95 27.62
C ARG A 937 29.58 18.63 26.80
N HIS A 938 30.42 17.70 27.26
CA HIS A 938 31.61 17.30 26.52
C HIS A 938 31.29 16.52 25.23
N HIS A 939 30.23 15.71 25.24
CA HIS A 939 29.89 14.85 24.11
C HIS A 939 28.92 15.46 23.08
N LEU A 940 28.07 16.40 23.48
CA LEU A 940 27.03 16.98 22.60
C LEU A 940 27.34 18.39 22.08
N CYS A 941 28.33 19.07 22.67
CA CYS A 941 28.67 20.46 22.37
C CYS A 941 30.18 20.67 22.13
N ASN A 942 30.52 21.65 21.31
CA ASN A 942 31.86 22.20 21.17
C ASN A 942 31.89 23.59 21.82
N ILE A 943 32.49 23.71 23.00
CA ILE A 943 32.48 24.93 23.82
C ILE A 943 32.93 26.19 23.04
N GLN A 944 33.89 26.05 22.13
CA GLN A 944 34.41 27.18 21.35
C GLN A 944 33.46 27.63 20.23
N GLN A 945 32.65 26.72 19.69
CA GLN A 945 31.76 26.98 18.56
C GLN A 945 30.29 27.20 18.98
N ASP A 946 29.93 26.80 20.20
CA ASP A 946 28.54 26.72 20.64
C ASP A 946 28.14 27.78 21.67
N GLU A 947 28.97 28.79 21.93
CA GLU A 947 28.69 29.83 22.94
C GLU A 947 27.28 30.45 22.82
N ASP A 948 26.80 30.71 21.60
CA ASP A 948 25.46 31.26 21.31
C ASP A 948 24.30 30.29 21.62
N VAL A 949 24.55 28.99 21.80
CA VAL A 949 23.54 27.98 22.17
C VAL A 949 23.74 27.36 23.55
N MET A 950 24.87 27.63 24.23
CA MET A 950 25.23 27.00 25.50
C MET A 950 24.19 27.24 26.61
N VAL A 951 23.62 28.44 26.70
CA VAL A 951 22.61 28.75 27.73
C VAL A 951 21.34 27.92 27.52
N GLU A 952 20.90 27.77 26.27
CA GLU A 952 19.72 26.95 25.94
C GLU A 952 20.01 25.46 26.11
N PHE A 953 21.24 25.03 25.78
CA PHE A 953 21.70 23.66 25.97
C PHE A 953 21.61 23.23 27.43
N MET A 954 22.19 24.02 28.34
CA MET A 954 22.15 23.72 29.77
C MET A 954 20.71 23.67 30.29
N LYS A 955 19.85 24.61 29.90
CA LYS A 955 18.40 24.56 30.23
C LYS A 955 17.73 23.27 29.75
N THR A 956 18.10 22.79 28.57
CA THR A 956 17.55 21.54 28.01
C THR A 956 17.99 20.34 28.83
N ILE A 957 19.26 20.23 29.21
CA ILE A 957 19.75 19.13 30.05
C ILE A 957 19.08 19.15 31.43
N PHE A 958 19.01 20.32 32.08
CA PHE A 958 18.37 20.41 33.39
C PHE A 958 16.89 19.98 33.34
N SER A 959 16.19 20.28 32.24
CA SER A 959 14.81 19.82 32.05
C SER A 959 14.66 18.29 31.94
N TRP A 960 15.73 17.56 31.59
CA TRP A 960 15.70 16.09 31.59
C TRP A 960 15.80 15.49 32.99
N ASN A 961 16.37 16.25 33.94
CA ASN A 961 16.75 15.78 35.28
C ASN A 961 15.81 16.30 36.39
N GLU A 962 15.10 17.42 36.21
CA GLU A 962 14.19 17.97 37.23
C GLU A 962 12.77 17.35 37.17
N GLY A 963 12.45 16.49 38.12
CA GLY A 963 11.12 15.91 38.33
C GLY A 963 10.14 16.81 39.10
N THR A 964 10.05 18.11 38.82
CA THR A 964 9.14 18.98 39.59
C THR A 964 7.68 18.80 39.21
N SER A 965 6.93 18.38 40.22
CA SER A 965 5.48 18.32 40.29
C SER A 965 4.87 19.73 40.08
N ASN A 966 3.77 19.77 39.33
CA ASN A 966 2.86 20.92 39.14
C ASN A 966 3.36 22.09 38.25
N PRO A 967 2.92 22.20 36.97
CA PRO A 967 3.29 23.28 36.04
C PRO A 967 2.59 24.63 36.33
N ARG A 968 2.20 24.91 37.59
CA ARG A 968 1.41 26.11 37.94
C ARG A 968 2.00 27.04 38.99
N LYS A 969 3.05 26.66 39.72
CA LYS A 969 3.59 27.56 40.75
C LYS A 969 5.11 27.47 40.81
N ARG A 970 5.74 28.53 40.27
CA ARG A 970 7.17 28.89 40.30
C ARG A 970 7.93 28.67 38.99
N VAL A 971 7.58 29.43 37.95
CA VAL A 971 8.59 29.96 37.03
C VAL A 971 8.15 31.37 36.62
N SER A 972 8.78 32.38 37.21
CA SER A 972 8.77 33.74 36.66
C SER A 972 9.54 33.75 35.35
N GLU A 973 8.86 34.16 34.28
CA GLU A 973 9.43 34.81 33.10
C GLU A 973 10.62 34.10 32.43
N ASN A 974 10.34 33.07 31.63
CA ASN A 974 10.64 33.07 30.18
C ASN A 974 10.40 31.68 29.55
N ARG A 975 9.26 31.54 28.84
CA ARG A 975 8.92 30.67 27.67
C ARG A 975 9.44 29.21 27.74
N TYR A 976 8.63 28.14 27.69
CA TYR A 976 7.61 27.81 26.69
C TYR A 976 6.59 26.79 27.24
N VAL A 977 5.34 27.20 27.41
CA VAL A 977 4.13 26.35 27.34
C VAL A 977 3.01 27.26 26.85
N PHE A 978 2.43 26.99 25.67
CA PHE A 978 1.23 27.70 25.21
C PHE A 978 0.05 26.72 25.23
N VAL A 979 -0.93 27.05 26.06
CA VAL A 979 -2.25 26.41 26.19
C VAL A 979 -3.12 26.86 25.00
N PRO A 980 -4.04 26.03 24.47
CA PRO A 980 -4.85 26.38 23.30
C PRO A 980 -5.68 27.65 23.56
N ILE A 981 -5.73 28.55 22.58
CA ILE A 981 -6.85 29.48 22.47
C ILE A 981 -8.00 28.66 21.88
N VAL A 982 -9.01 28.40 22.70
CA VAL A 982 -10.30 27.87 22.26
C VAL A 982 -10.97 28.92 21.38
N LEU A 983 -11.32 28.51 20.16
CA LEU A 983 -12.54 28.90 19.47
C LEU A 983 -13.04 27.70 18.67
#